data_AF-A0A9E6A2Q3-F1
#
_entry.id   AF-A0A9E6A2Q3-F1
#
_cell.length_a   1.000
_cell.length_b   1.000
_cell.length_c   1.000
_cell.angle_alpha   90.00
_cell.angle_beta   90.00
_cell.angle_gamma   90.00
#
_symmetry.space_group_name_H-M   'P 1'
#
loop_
_entity.id
_entity.type
_entity.pdbx_description
1 polymer ?
#
loop_
_entity_poly.entity_id
_entity_poly.type
_entity_poly.pdbx_seq_one_letter_code
_entity_poly.pdbx_strand_id
1 'polypeptide(L)'
;MSELNKGTIPEEFAIKFESYHVPAMPTGHYSISSTLDVIKNVPTKLDEASIDLFVGGPRFYLAPDEIHAVFPPANSNGDFDNVLPHIELNRSTLPWERSTGSNDNKLPWFALVLIEEDELADTEKVIGVSRKPWSKGGNQGLRSDFLLLEEPGDEPVKMDNSDKTPAPFPPAKVINFNRKFLKSILPNEADLKLLCHLRLGTDQQGQKYERALMVCNRIPRAGRKAEVHLVSLEQYHGLRKAQVSEPTVELISLHSWSFSCPNEEEYRLSEINLKRIQDKTLKSKLLNMIEPGVAREQMYRGKNSFISSLKETGLFNKPNDVKNKSALMDVLKACRIETETFKGLIDSLDKGLMRVPNNKESTSDGAEFFNLGAIPMAHGLRQGGKSVSWYHGPLLSTTLDYQNLALPVRNSDELLIYEQLTGMLDVSYAAAWELGRLLVLGDQKISQQISQWKTSHAREVAQVEDQLVFSHIPFMDSDFVHRKDGPLDASLQKYFTDLALLKGLPFQYLVPHKSYTPMESLRFFKVDPVWLEALLDGAFSIGRVTKLDTKREIHAQAPPHQPKRPAMSGILLRSDLVSGWPSIQVDGYKKPSGKQALSEANRAKNLLPIVRFEKLSSDFLIVIFAGDLKELEIHLPPQSLHFGFNRAESLADNPLKKTTFFKELKSLKDGTEQRGVVQKIEWHDKDLLIFNPSEFVKQMTKETLKAISHTGNLFQSNHLAVELIEGVPRLRVTLL
;
A
#
# COMPACT_ATOMS: atom_id res chain seq x y z
N MET A 1 -47.00 -7.71 -2.74
CA MET A 1 -45.72 -8.29 -2.26
C MET A 1 -44.58 -7.80 -3.14
N SER A 2 -44.35 -6.49 -3.14
CA SER A 2 -43.41 -5.82 -4.03
C SER A 2 -42.82 -4.61 -3.32
N GLU A 3 -41.81 -4.81 -2.48
CA GLU A 3 -40.97 -3.73 -1.98
C GLU A 3 -39.52 -4.20 -1.83
N LEU A 4 -38.64 -3.46 -2.53
CA LEU A 4 -37.33 -3.00 -2.09
C LEU A 4 -36.33 -4.01 -1.50
N ASN A 5 -35.42 -4.49 -2.34
CA ASN A 5 -34.03 -4.70 -1.94
C ASN A 5 -33.12 -3.78 -2.77
N LYS A 6 -32.99 -2.53 -2.30
CA LYS A 6 -31.98 -1.58 -2.78
C LYS A 6 -30.66 -1.89 -2.08
N GLY A 7 -29.61 -2.08 -2.89
CA GLY A 7 -28.18 -2.09 -2.59
C GLY A 7 -27.76 -1.97 -1.14
N THR A 8 -27.53 -3.10 -0.49
CA THR A 8 -26.74 -3.21 0.73
C THR A 8 -25.38 -3.79 0.33
N ILE A 9 -24.31 -3.07 0.67
CA ILE A 9 -22.90 -3.48 0.57
C ILE A 9 -22.75 -4.84 1.28
N PRO A 10 -22.11 -5.87 0.69
CA PRO A 10 -21.79 -7.11 1.41
C PRO A 10 -20.96 -6.77 2.65
N GLU A 11 -21.43 -7.16 3.84
CA GLU A 11 -20.81 -6.78 5.12
C GLU A 11 -19.34 -7.22 5.26
N GLU A 12 -18.87 -8.17 4.45
CA GLU A 12 -17.54 -8.77 4.57
C GLU A 12 -16.38 -7.82 4.23
N PHE A 13 -16.60 -6.73 3.48
CA PHE A 13 -15.54 -5.77 3.11
C PHE A 13 -15.82 -4.32 3.55
N ALA A 14 -16.87 -4.10 4.33
CA ALA A 14 -17.26 -2.77 4.79
C ALA A 14 -16.42 -2.34 6.01
N ILE A 15 -15.79 -1.17 5.95
CA ILE A 15 -15.24 -0.52 7.16
C ILE A 15 -16.39 0.18 7.88
N LYS A 16 -16.54 -0.10 9.17
CA LYS A 16 -17.50 0.57 10.05
C LYS A 16 -16.74 1.36 11.12
N PHE A 17 -17.33 2.47 11.54
CA PHE A 17 -16.80 3.31 12.62
C PHE A 17 -17.76 3.28 13.80
N GLU A 18 -17.21 3.11 15.00
CA GLU A 18 -17.95 3.18 16.26
C GLU A 18 -17.34 4.24 17.17
N SER A 19 -18.16 4.80 18.07
CA SER A 19 -17.77 6.02 18.78
C SER A 19 -16.80 5.78 19.93
N TYR A 20 -16.94 4.65 20.65
CA TYR A 20 -16.10 4.32 21.81
C TYR A 20 -16.21 2.84 22.19
N HIS A 21 -15.18 2.30 22.84
CA HIS A 21 -15.21 1.00 23.52
C HIS A 21 -14.81 1.18 25.00
N VAL A 22 -15.80 1.29 25.89
CA VAL A 22 -15.51 1.35 27.32
C VAL A 22 -15.25 -0.08 27.84
N PRO A 23 -14.10 -0.35 28.47
CA PRO A 23 -13.81 -1.68 29.00
C PRO A 23 -14.80 -2.06 30.12
N ALA A 24 -15.16 -3.34 30.18
CA ALA A 24 -16.06 -3.85 31.22
C ALA A 24 -15.47 -3.72 32.64
N MET A 25 -14.15 -3.88 32.76
CA MET A 25 -13.39 -3.62 33.99
C MET A 25 -12.23 -2.67 33.66
N PRO A 26 -12.29 -1.39 34.07
CA PRO A 26 -11.19 -0.44 33.88
C PRO A 26 -9.95 -0.81 34.70
N THR A 27 -8.82 -0.19 34.40
CA THR A 27 -7.57 -0.41 35.15
C THR A 27 -7.76 0.02 36.62
N GLY A 28 -7.32 -0.80 37.56
CA GLY A 28 -7.43 -0.48 38.99
C GLY A 28 -7.41 -1.69 39.92
N HIS A 29 -7.51 -1.39 41.21
CA HIS A 29 -7.62 -2.37 42.28
C HIS A 29 -9.09 -2.75 42.51
N TYR A 30 -9.35 -4.05 42.53
CA TYR A 30 -10.65 -4.62 42.83
C TYR A 30 -10.50 -5.62 43.97
N SER A 31 -11.49 -5.63 44.86
CA SER A 31 -11.58 -6.62 45.93
C SER A 31 -12.87 -7.41 45.72
N ILE A 32 -12.74 -8.72 45.54
CA ILE A 32 -13.88 -9.63 45.41
C ILE A 32 -14.07 -10.33 46.75
N SER A 33 -15.14 -9.99 47.45
CA SER A 33 -15.56 -10.63 48.70
C SER A 33 -16.70 -11.63 48.48
N SER A 34 -16.64 -12.79 49.13
CA SER A 34 -17.72 -13.78 49.16
C SER A 34 -18.25 -13.98 50.57
N THR A 35 -19.58 -13.90 50.73
CA THR A 35 -20.29 -14.17 51.98
C THR A 35 -21.21 -15.38 51.80
N LEU A 36 -21.17 -16.35 52.74
CA LEU A 36 -22.07 -17.50 52.76
C LEU A 36 -22.98 -17.46 53.99
N ASP A 37 -24.28 -17.26 53.75
CA ASP A 37 -25.32 -17.27 54.79
C ASP A 37 -25.98 -18.65 54.87
N VAL A 38 -25.80 -19.37 56.00
CA VAL A 38 -26.49 -20.64 56.25
C VAL A 38 -27.80 -20.39 56.99
N ILE A 39 -28.94 -20.62 56.32
CA ILE A 39 -30.28 -20.20 56.79
C ILE A 39 -30.98 -21.27 57.66
N LYS A 40 -30.51 -22.53 57.70
CA LYS A 40 -31.18 -23.62 58.41
C LYS A 40 -30.44 -24.10 59.68
N ASN A 41 -31.24 -24.48 60.68
CA ASN A 41 -30.91 -25.01 62.01
C ASN A 41 -30.27 -24.01 62.99
N VAL A 42 -29.28 -23.20 62.57
CA VAL A 42 -28.80 -22.00 63.30
C VAL A 42 -28.29 -20.99 62.26
N PRO A 43 -28.83 -19.76 62.18
CA PRO A 43 -28.31 -18.75 61.26
C PRO A 43 -26.84 -18.47 61.57
N THR A 44 -25.96 -18.91 60.66
CA THR A 44 -24.51 -18.76 60.84
C THR A 44 -23.94 -18.10 59.60
N LYS A 45 -23.33 -16.92 59.79
CA LYS A 45 -22.52 -16.24 58.78
C LYS A 45 -21.12 -16.81 58.84
N LEU A 46 -20.64 -17.37 57.73
CA LEU A 46 -19.26 -17.79 57.58
C LEU A 46 -18.38 -16.58 57.23
N ASP A 47 -17.12 -16.62 57.64
CA ASP A 47 -16.16 -15.52 57.45
C ASP A 47 -16.02 -15.12 55.97
N GLU A 48 -15.93 -13.82 55.75
CA GLU A 48 -15.74 -13.23 54.42
C GLU A 48 -14.39 -13.65 53.84
N ALA A 49 -14.41 -14.38 52.72
CA ALA A 49 -13.23 -14.62 51.92
C ALA A 49 -13.10 -13.48 50.91
N SER A 50 -12.00 -12.71 50.96
CA SER A 50 -11.70 -11.66 49.99
C SER A 50 -10.47 -11.99 49.16
N ILE A 51 -10.51 -11.66 47.87
CA ILE A 51 -9.38 -11.71 46.94
C ILE A 51 -9.21 -10.34 46.33
N ASP A 52 -8.02 -9.77 46.49
CA ASP A 52 -7.63 -8.54 45.81
C ASP A 52 -7.00 -8.87 44.45
N LEU A 53 -7.44 -8.17 43.41
CA LEU A 53 -6.94 -8.30 42.05
C LEU A 53 -6.68 -6.92 41.45
N PHE A 54 -5.62 -6.82 40.67
CA PHE A 54 -5.25 -5.60 39.97
C PHE A 54 -5.38 -5.81 38.46
N VAL A 55 -6.24 -5.04 37.82
CA VAL A 55 -6.35 -5.00 36.36
C VAL A 55 -5.33 -3.97 35.87
N GLY A 56 -4.29 -4.44 35.18
CA GLY A 56 -3.20 -3.60 34.69
C GLY A 56 -3.43 -3.00 33.29
N GLY A 57 -2.72 -1.91 33.00
CA GLY A 57 -2.71 -1.25 31.70
C GLY A 57 -1.46 -0.37 31.52
N PRO A 58 -1.02 -0.08 30.27
CA PRO A 58 0.21 0.66 30.00
C PRO A 58 0.11 2.12 30.45
N ARG A 59 1.08 2.61 31.24
CA ARG A 59 0.99 3.91 31.93
C ARG A 59 2.06 4.93 31.57
N PHE A 60 3.31 4.48 31.45
CA PHE A 60 4.48 5.36 31.21
C PHE A 60 5.20 5.08 29.88
N TYR A 61 4.92 3.92 29.28
CA TYR A 61 5.36 3.55 27.94
C TYR A 61 4.27 2.74 27.26
N LEU A 62 4.28 2.76 25.93
CA LEU A 62 3.45 1.89 25.11
C LEU A 62 4.36 0.91 24.37
N ALA A 63 4.04 -0.39 24.44
CA ALA A 63 4.79 -1.40 23.70
C ALA A 63 4.61 -1.18 22.19
N PRO A 64 5.64 -1.39 21.34
CA PRO A 64 5.51 -1.26 19.89
C PRO A 64 4.37 -2.10 19.31
N ASP A 65 4.13 -3.29 19.87
CA ASP A 65 3.07 -4.22 19.42
C ASP A 65 1.64 -3.72 19.69
N GLU A 66 1.46 -2.73 20.58
CA GLU A 66 0.16 -2.09 20.81
C GLU A 66 -0.18 -1.10 19.69
N ILE A 67 0.81 -0.64 18.92
CA ILE A 67 0.65 0.33 17.85
C ILE A 67 0.51 -0.41 16.53
N HIS A 68 -0.63 -0.26 15.87
CA HIS A 68 -0.86 -0.84 14.56
C HIS A 68 -0.19 -0.02 13.46
N ALA A 69 -0.42 1.30 13.46
CA ALA A 69 0.08 2.21 12.45
C ALA A 69 0.09 3.67 12.96
N VAL A 70 0.96 4.49 12.37
CA VAL A 70 0.97 5.96 12.53
C VAL A 70 0.94 6.62 11.17
N PHE A 71 0.28 7.77 11.08
CA PHE A 71 0.30 8.60 9.88
C PHE A 71 0.38 10.10 10.22
N PRO A 72 1.15 10.91 9.49
CA PRO A 72 2.13 10.54 8.47
C PRO A 72 3.16 9.50 8.95
N PRO A 73 3.72 8.65 8.06
CA PRO A 73 4.62 7.59 8.48
C PRO A 73 5.85 8.14 9.19
N ALA A 74 6.42 7.36 10.12
CA ALA A 74 7.61 7.78 10.84
C ALA A 74 8.78 8.03 9.87
N ASN A 75 9.42 9.19 10.01
CA ASN A 75 10.53 9.69 9.20
C ASN A 75 10.23 9.86 7.71
N SER A 76 8.96 10.00 7.32
CA SER A 76 8.58 10.30 5.94
C SER A 76 8.80 11.77 5.57
N ASN A 77 9.03 12.02 4.29
CA ASN A 77 8.91 13.32 3.65
C ASN A 77 7.71 13.27 2.70
N GLY A 78 6.92 14.35 2.64
CA GLY A 78 5.78 14.43 1.72
C GLY A 78 4.80 15.56 2.06
N ASP A 79 3.87 15.83 1.14
CA ASP A 79 2.85 16.87 1.28
C ASP A 79 1.76 16.46 2.29
N PHE A 80 2.06 16.62 3.59
CA PHE A 80 1.14 16.34 4.69
C PHE A 80 0.41 17.59 5.20
N ASP A 81 0.54 18.74 4.51
CA ASP A 81 0.00 20.05 4.92
C ASP A 81 -1.54 20.17 4.80
N ASN A 82 -2.21 19.07 4.46
CA ASN A 82 -3.67 18.94 4.47
C ASN A 82 -4.17 17.74 5.31
N VAL A 83 -3.25 17.04 5.98
CA VAL A 83 -3.52 15.82 6.76
C VAL A 83 -3.57 16.14 8.24
N LEU A 84 -4.52 15.53 8.95
CA LEU A 84 -4.52 15.44 10.40
C LEU A 84 -3.78 14.17 10.83
N PRO A 85 -2.62 14.29 11.54
CA PRO A 85 -1.89 13.12 11.99
C PRO A 85 -2.70 12.26 12.93
N HIS A 86 -2.55 10.95 12.85
CA HIS A 86 -3.31 9.99 13.63
C HIS A 86 -2.49 8.73 13.96
N ILE A 87 -2.93 8.02 14.99
CA ILE A 87 -2.38 6.74 15.44
C ILE A 87 -3.50 5.71 15.55
N GLU A 88 -3.23 4.50 15.08
CA GLU A 88 -4.09 3.32 15.20
C GLU A 88 -3.48 2.34 16.21
N LEU A 89 -4.29 1.87 17.16
CA LEU A 89 -3.90 0.98 18.25
C LEU A 89 -4.59 -0.38 18.08
N ASN A 90 -3.85 -1.46 18.30
CA ASN A 90 -4.37 -2.83 18.19
C ASN A 90 -5.43 -3.11 19.26
N ARG A 91 -5.27 -2.56 20.47
CA ARG A 91 -6.22 -2.73 21.56
C ARG A 91 -7.30 -1.64 21.52
N SER A 92 -8.55 -2.05 21.26
CA SER A 92 -9.67 -1.13 21.05
C SER A 92 -10.13 -0.42 22.33
N THR A 93 -9.98 -1.02 23.50
CA THR A 93 -10.36 -0.39 24.79
C THR A 93 -9.36 0.64 25.30
N LEU A 94 -8.14 0.66 24.75
CA LEU A 94 -7.00 1.32 25.38
C LEU A 94 -7.20 2.81 25.70
N PRO A 95 -7.79 3.63 24.81
CA PRO A 95 -8.04 5.03 25.10
C PRO A 95 -9.02 5.28 26.25
N TRP A 96 -9.81 4.28 26.67
CA TRP A 96 -10.85 4.39 27.70
C TRP A 96 -10.55 3.58 28.97
N GLU A 97 -9.34 3.04 29.12
CA GLU A 97 -8.94 2.21 30.26
C GLU A 97 -8.62 2.98 31.54
N ARG A 98 -8.32 4.28 31.43
CA ARG A 98 -7.99 5.17 32.55
C ARG A 98 -8.83 6.45 32.52
N SER A 99 -8.92 7.12 33.67
CA SER A 99 -9.66 8.38 33.82
C SER A 99 -8.73 9.59 33.76
N THR A 100 -9.20 10.66 33.12
CA THR A 100 -8.56 11.99 33.14
C THR A 100 -8.78 12.76 34.44
N GLY A 101 -9.51 12.18 35.40
CA GLY A 101 -10.04 12.86 36.59
C GLY A 101 -11.40 13.54 36.36
N SER A 102 -12.04 13.28 35.21
CA SER A 102 -13.43 13.64 34.93
C SER A 102 -14.38 12.49 35.30
N ASN A 103 -15.66 12.81 35.54
CA ASN A 103 -16.70 11.82 35.81
C ASN A 103 -17.21 11.11 34.54
N ASP A 104 -16.72 11.51 33.37
CA ASP A 104 -17.14 10.92 32.09
C ASP A 104 -16.19 9.78 31.66
N ASN A 105 -16.71 8.55 31.68
CA ASN A 105 -15.96 7.35 31.31
C ASN A 105 -15.78 7.17 29.79
N LYS A 106 -16.40 8.01 28.96
CA LYS A 106 -16.24 7.99 27.50
C LYS A 106 -15.15 8.93 27.01
N LEU A 107 -14.56 9.72 27.92
CA LEU A 107 -13.49 10.65 27.61
C LEU A 107 -12.16 9.87 27.52
N PRO A 108 -11.45 9.92 26.38
CA PRO A 108 -10.19 9.21 26.28
C PRO A 108 -9.11 9.86 27.15
N TRP A 109 -8.25 9.05 27.77
CA TRP A 109 -7.13 9.55 28.58
C TRP A 109 -5.88 9.87 27.76
N PHE A 110 -5.98 9.82 26.43
CA PHE A 110 -4.92 10.15 25.50
C PHE A 110 -5.28 11.36 24.65
N ALA A 111 -4.25 12.09 24.23
CA ALA A 111 -4.35 13.06 23.15
C ALA A 111 -3.11 13.00 22.25
N LEU A 112 -3.27 13.41 21.00
CA LEU A 112 -2.16 13.66 20.09
C LEU A 112 -1.84 15.15 20.08
N VAL A 113 -0.58 15.48 20.31
CA VAL A 113 -0.06 16.85 20.23
C VAL A 113 1.01 16.91 19.16
N LEU A 114 0.83 17.80 18.19
CA LEU A 114 1.81 18.09 17.14
C LEU A 114 2.64 19.32 17.53
N ILE A 115 3.96 19.16 17.52
CA ILE A 115 4.95 20.19 17.80
C ILE A 115 5.84 20.34 16.56
N GLU A 116 6.03 21.57 16.10
CA GLU A 116 6.93 21.84 14.97
C GLU A 116 8.32 22.27 15.45
N GLU A 117 9.33 22.12 14.59
CA GLU A 117 10.74 22.40 14.90
C GLU A 117 10.99 23.81 15.47
N ASP A 118 10.33 24.84 14.95
CA ASP A 118 10.46 26.22 15.45
C ASP A 118 9.83 26.41 16.83
N GLU A 119 8.81 25.62 17.16
CA GLU A 119 8.12 25.68 18.45
C GLU A 119 8.87 24.90 19.51
N LEU A 120 9.55 23.83 19.11
CA LEU A 120 10.46 23.08 19.96
C LEU A 120 11.70 23.92 20.34
N ALA A 121 12.14 24.80 19.43
CA ALA A 121 13.25 25.73 19.67
C ALA A 121 12.84 26.97 20.49
N ASP A 122 11.54 27.26 20.60
CA ASP A 122 11.00 28.44 21.28
C ASP A 122 10.64 28.12 22.74
N THR A 123 11.49 28.60 23.67
CA THR A 123 11.29 28.40 25.11
C THR A 123 10.03 29.06 25.67
N GLU A 124 9.41 30.01 24.96
CA GLU A 124 8.11 30.57 25.36
C GLU A 124 6.95 29.61 25.06
N LYS A 125 7.18 28.59 24.23
CA LYS A 125 6.20 27.55 23.85
C LYS A 125 6.53 26.21 24.48
N VAL A 126 7.70 25.67 24.15
CA VAL A 126 8.22 24.39 24.67
C VAL A 126 9.51 24.65 25.43
N ILE A 127 9.47 24.39 26.74
CA ILE A 127 10.58 24.68 27.66
C ILE A 127 11.66 23.61 27.51
N GLY A 128 11.25 22.38 27.18
CA GLY A 128 12.16 21.29 26.83
C GLY A 128 11.55 19.91 27.02
N VAL A 129 12.31 18.89 26.63
CA VAL A 129 11.98 17.48 26.84
C VAL A 129 12.93 16.90 27.88
N SER A 130 12.38 16.31 28.93
CA SER A 130 13.13 15.69 30.02
C SER A 130 12.83 14.20 30.13
N ARG A 131 13.73 13.44 30.77
CA ARG A 131 13.51 12.04 31.12
C ARG A 131 13.48 11.90 32.63
N LYS A 132 12.33 11.53 33.20
CA LYS A 132 12.13 11.43 34.64
C LYS A 132 12.07 9.95 35.08
N PRO A 133 12.78 9.55 36.15
CA PRO A 133 12.65 8.21 36.72
C PRO A 133 11.28 8.03 37.38
N TRP A 134 10.83 6.77 37.48
CA TRP A 134 9.50 6.44 37.97
C TRP A 134 9.36 6.74 39.47
N SER A 135 10.42 6.47 40.25
CA SER A 135 10.55 6.84 41.65
C SER A 135 11.90 7.50 41.94
N LYS A 136 11.92 8.48 42.86
CA LYS A 136 13.12 8.91 43.59
C LYS A 136 12.79 8.63 45.07
N GLY A 137 13.46 7.68 45.72
CA GLY A 137 13.09 7.22 47.07
C GLY A 137 12.63 8.33 48.05
N GLY A 138 11.59 8.04 48.84
CA GLY A 138 10.72 9.04 49.48
C GLY A 138 9.50 9.33 48.60
N ASN A 139 8.47 10.02 49.09
CA ASN A 139 7.26 10.41 48.34
C ASN A 139 7.56 11.45 47.21
N GLN A 140 8.58 11.23 46.40
CA GLN A 140 9.07 12.15 45.36
C GLN A 140 9.31 11.37 44.05
N GLY A 141 8.89 11.92 42.92
CA GLY A 141 9.11 11.31 41.61
C GLY A 141 7.94 11.51 40.65
N LEU A 142 7.98 10.83 39.51
CA LEU A 142 6.97 10.97 38.46
C LEU A 142 5.54 10.76 38.98
N ARG A 143 5.34 9.84 39.93
CA ARG A 143 4.00 9.58 40.48
C ARG A 143 3.45 10.76 41.29
N SER A 144 4.25 11.35 42.17
CA SER A 144 3.85 12.52 42.96
C SER A 144 3.65 13.76 42.08
N ASP A 145 4.52 13.94 41.09
CA ASP A 145 4.47 15.08 40.15
C ASP A 145 3.17 15.07 39.33
N PHE A 146 2.63 13.88 39.04
CA PHE A 146 1.43 13.67 38.22
C PHE A 146 0.18 13.22 39.01
N LEU A 147 0.20 13.26 40.35
CA LEU A 147 -0.91 12.82 41.23
C LEU A 147 -1.38 11.37 40.94
N LEU A 148 -0.43 10.49 40.61
CA LEU A 148 -0.67 9.10 40.22
C LEU A 148 -0.58 8.18 41.45
N LEU A 149 -1.56 7.28 41.58
CA LEU A 149 -1.54 6.21 42.60
C LEU A 149 -0.46 5.19 42.28
N GLU A 150 0.11 4.55 43.29
CA GLU A 150 1.05 3.44 43.10
C GLU A 150 0.33 2.18 42.60
N GLU A 151 0.83 1.59 41.52
CA GLU A 151 0.31 0.34 40.95
C GLU A 151 1.33 -0.81 41.13
N PRO A 152 0.89 -2.08 41.28
CA PRO A 152 1.79 -3.23 41.47
C PRO A 152 2.85 -3.42 40.37
N GLY A 153 2.61 -2.90 39.17
CA GLY A 153 3.53 -2.97 38.03
C GLY A 153 4.55 -1.84 37.95
N ASP A 154 4.49 -0.85 38.86
CA ASP A 154 5.31 0.36 38.76
C ASP A 154 6.69 0.22 39.43
N GLU A 155 6.99 -0.90 40.08
CA GLU A 155 8.30 -1.23 40.63
C GLU A 155 8.87 -2.52 40.03
N PRO A 156 10.19 -2.58 39.75
CA PRO A 156 10.78 -3.78 39.18
C PRO A 156 10.75 -4.91 40.21
N VAL A 157 10.07 -6.00 39.87
CA VAL A 157 9.93 -7.19 40.72
C VAL A 157 11.31 -7.78 41.02
N LYS A 158 11.58 -8.09 42.29
CA LYS A 158 12.80 -8.83 42.67
C LYS A 158 12.74 -10.23 42.06
N MET A 159 13.49 -10.43 40.98
CA MET A 159 13.79 -11.77 40.45
C MET A 159 14.85 -12.38 41.36
N ASP A 160 14.43 -13.36 42.17
CA ASP A 160 15.20 -14.14 43.15
C ASP A 160 15.58 -13.45 44.48
N ASN A 161 15.77 -14.29 45.52
CA ASN A 161 16.26 -13.99 46.87
C ASN A 161 17.71 -13.44 46.92
N SER A 162 18.19 -12.80 45.84
CA SER A 162 19.49 -12.16 45.81
C SER A 162 19.38 -10.73 46.36
N ASP A 163 20.35 -10.32 47.19
CA ASP A 163 20.49 -8.95 47.73
C ASP A 163 20.78 -7.87 46.65
N LYS A 164 20.65 -8.21 45.37
CA LYS A 164 20.86 -7.26 44.26
C LYS A 164 19.61 -6.42 44.07
N THR A 165 19.76 -5.11 44.17
CA THR A 165 18.69 -4.16 43.83
C THR A 165 18.24 -4.40 42.39
N PRO A 166 16.93 -4.59 42.13
CA PRO A 166 16.42 -4.80 40.78
C PRO A 166 16.76 -3.60 39.89
N ALA A 167 17.04 -3.87 38.60
CA ALA A 167 17.39 -2.81 37.66
C ALA A 167 16.20 -1.84 37.50
N PRO A 168 16.42 -0.52 37.55
CA PRO A 168 15.34 0.46 37.44
C PRO A 168 14.72 0.45 36.04
N PHE A 169 13.41 0.71 35.98
CA PHE A 169 12.72 0.89 34.69
C PHE A 169 13.29 2.08 33.89
N PRO A 170 13.21 2.05 32.55
CA PRO A 170 13.65 3.16 31.73
C PRO A 170 12.86 4.43 32.10
N PRO A 171 13.52 5.61 32.21
CA PRO A 171 12.84 6.84 32.60
C PRO A 171 11.80 7.26 31.55
N ALA A 172 10.67 7.79 32.01
CA ALA A 172 9.58 8.24 31.16
C ALA A 172 9.95 9.56 30.44
N LYS A 173 9.56 9.70 29.17
CA LYS A 173 9.70 10.94 28.40
C LYS A 173 8.64 11.94 28.85
N VAL A 174 9.05 13.10 29.31
CA VAL A 174 8.18 14.19 29.79
C VAL A 174 8.46 15.46 28.99
N ILE A 175 7.41 16.10 28.49
CA ILE A 175 7.50 17.34 27.72
C ILE A 175 6.98 18.49 28.57
N ASN A 176 7.76 19.56 28.65
CA ASN A 176 7.45 20.73 29.46
C ASN A 176 6.95 21.85 28.54
N PHE A 177 5.69 22.21 28.69
CA PHE A 177 5.04 23.25 27.89
C PHE A 177 4.80 24.52 28.70
N ASN A 178 4.77 25.66 28.02
CA ASN A 178 4.14 26.85 28.56
C ASN A 178 2.61 26.65 28.61
N ARG A 179 1.99 27.01 29.72
CA ARG A 179 0.55 26.84 29.95
C ARG A 179 -0.33 27.50 28.90
N LYS A 180 0.04 28.70 28.41
CA LYS A 180 -0.76 29.42 27.41
C LYS A 180 -0.73 28.69 26.07
N PHE A 181 0.45 28.25 25.65
CA PHE A 181 0.64 27.49 24.42
C PHE A 181 -0.02 26.10 24.49
N LEU A 182 0.15 25.37 25.60
CA LEU A 182 -0.52 24.08 25.76
C LEU A 182 -2.05 24.22 25.69
N LYS A 183 -2.62 25.31 26.24
CA LYS A 183 -4.06 25.56 26.18
C LYS A 183 -4.55 25.85 24.76
N SER A 184 -3.71 26.38 23.85
CA SER A 184 -4.11 26.59 22.47
C SER A 184 -4.08 25.29 21.66
N ILE A 185 -3.07 24.43 21.86
CA ILE A 185 -2.87 23.20 21.08
C ILE A 185 -3.66 22.00 21.59
N LEU A 186 -3.86 21.85 22.90
CA LEU A 186 -4.50 20.68 23.47
C LEU A 186 -6.03 20.73 23.23
N PRO A 187 -6.65 19.67 22.69
CA PRO A 187 -8.10 19.64 22.47
C PRO A 187 -8.89 19.76 23.78
N ASN A 188 -10.08 20.36 23.73
CA ASN A 188 -11.00 20.38 24.87
C ASN A 188 -11.72 19.02 25.04
N GLU A 189 -12.47 18.84 26.13
CA GLU A 189 -13.17 17.56 26.40
C GLU A 189 -14.18 17.15 25.33
N ALA A 190 -14.86 18.12 24.70
CA ALA A 190 -15.81 17.83 23.64
C ALA A 190 -15.09 17.40 22.34
N ASP A 191 -13.97 18.05 22.03
CA ASP A 191 -13.13 17.73 20.88
C ASP A 191 -12.42 16.38 21.06
N LEU A 192 -11.92 16.07 22.25
CA LEU A 192 -11.28 14.78 22.55
C LEU A 192 -12.22 13.61 22.29
N LYS A 193 -13.50 13.74 22.68
CA LYS A 193 -14.52 12.71 22.40
C LYS A 193 -14.76 12.54 20.91
N LEU A 194 -14.64 13.60 20.11
CA LEU A 194 -14.85 13.57 18.66
C LEU A 194 -13.64 13.03 17.90
N LEU A 195 -12.43 13.23 18.41
CA LEU A 195 -11.16 12.87 17.77
C LEU A 195 -10.71 11.43 18.04
N CYS A 196 -11.40 10.71 18.93
CA CYS A 196 -11.14 9.30 19.25
C CYS A 196 -12.34 8.43 18.87
N HIS A 197 -12.10 7.35 18.15
CA HIS A 197 -13.14 6.43 17.68
C HIS A 197 -12.56 5.04 17.39
N LEU A 198 -13.44 4.10 17.10
CA LEU A 198 -13.09 2.74 16.71
C LEU A 198 -13.22 2.56 15.22
N ARG A 199 -12.35 1.70 14.69
CA ARG A 199 -12.39 1.21 13.33
C ARG A 199 -12.62 -0.30 13.35
N LEU A 200 -13.71 -0.70 12.73
CA LEU A 200 -14.10 -2.09 12.53
C LEU A 200 -13.94 -2.45 11.06
N GLY A 201 -13.41 -3.63 10.78
CA GLY A 201 -13.29 -4.12 9.43
C GLY A 201 -12.93 -5.59 9.39
N THR A 202 -12.71 -6.08 8.17
CA THR A 202 -12.22 -7.43 7.92
C THR A 202 -10.86 -7.31 7.25
N ASP A 203 -9.88 -8.09 7.69
CA ASP A 203 -8.59 -8.15 7.05
C ASP A 203 -8.63 -8.95 5.74
N GLN A 204 -7.48 -9.05 5.06
CA GLN A 204 -7.36 -9.76 3.78
C GLN A 204 -7.62 -11.27 3.88
N GLN A 205 -7.56 -11.84 5.09
CA GLN A 205 -7.80 -13.27 5.36
C GLN A 205 -9.26 -13.53 5.78
N GLY A 206 -10.10 -12.50 5.84
CA GLY A 206 -11.49 -12.63 6.30
C GLY A 206 -11.64 -12.52 7.82
N GLN A 207 -10.58 -12.22 8.57
CA GLN A 207 -10.64 -12.06 10.02
C GLN A 207 -11.14 -10.65 10.39
N LYS A 208 -12.17 -10.60 11.22
CA LYS A 208 -12.68 -9.33 11.75
C LYS A 208 -11.68 -8.75 12.74
N TYR A 209 -11.45 -7.45 12.64
CA TYR A 209 -10.64 -6.69 13.57
C TYR A 209 -11.38 -5.47 14.08
N GLU A 210 -10.98 -5.05 15.28
CA GLU A 210 -11.46 -3.85 15.95
C GLU A 210 -10.26 -3.11 16.53
N ARG A 211 -10.11 -1.84 16.18
CA ARG A 211 -8.93 -1.04 16.54
C ARG A 211 -9.34 0.35 16.99
N ALA A 212 -8.62 0.90 17.96
CA ALA A 212 -8.81 2.28 18.39
C ALA A 212 -8.01 3.23 17.51
N LEU A 213 -8.58 4.38 17.19
CA LEU A 213 -7.99 5.39 16.33
C LEU A 213 -8.11 6.76 16.98
N MET A 214 -6.99 7.49 17.02
CA MET A 214 -6.94 8.85 17.57
C MET A 214 -6.36 9.80 16.55
N VAL A 215 -7.05 10.93 16.37
CA VAL A 215 -6.71 11.95 15.38
C VAL A 215 -6.25 13.23 16.10
N CYS A 216 -5.19 13.86 15.62
CA CYS A 216 -4.73 15.15 16.12
C CYS A 216 -5.68 16.27 15.66
N ASN A 217 -5.83 17.32 16.47
CA ASN A 217 -6.61 18.51 16.10
C ASN A 217 -5.80 19.54 15.31
N ARG A 218 -4.60 19.20 14.84
CA ARG A 218 -3.66 20.15 14.24
C ARG A 218 -3.07 19.62 12.94
N ILE A 219 -2.96 20.50 11.94
CA ILE A 219 -2.32 20.20 10.65
C ILE A 219 -0.88 20.72 10.66
N PRO A 220 0.10 19.97 10.15
CA PRO A 220 1.47 20.47 10.01
C PRO A 220 1.56 21.59 8.96
N ARG A 221 2.40 22.60 9.21
CA ARG A 221 2.72 23.64 8.23
C ARG A 221 3.75 23.14 7.21
N ALA A 222 3.56 23.53 5.95
CA ALA A 222 4.53 23.26 4.90
C ALA A 222 5.90 23.91 5.18
N GLY A 223 6.97 23.21 4.83
CA GLY A 223 8.37 23.64 4.94
C GLY A 223 9.05 23.36 6.26
N ARG A 224 8.45 22.50 7.10
CA ARG A 224 8.88 22.28 8.48
C ARG A 224 8.89 20.80 8.82
N LYS A 225 9.75 20.43 9.76
CA LYS A 225 9.69 19.14 10.44
C LYS A 225 8.71 19.23 11.62
N ALA A 226 7.89 18.20 11.78
CA ALA A 226 6.94 18.07 12.87
C ALA A 226 7.20 16.78 13.66
N GLU A 227 7.03 16.85 14.99
CA GLU A 227 7.01 15.70 15.90
C GLU A 227 5.61 15.60 16.51
N VAL A 228 5.02 14.40 16.44
CA VAL A 228 3.72 14.11 17.05
C VAL A 228 3.94 13.26 18.29
N HIS A 229 3.31 13.64 19.39
CA HIS A 229 3.39 12.98 20.67
C HIS A 229 2.03 12.46 21.11
N LEU A 230 1.98 11.17 21.44
CA LEU A 230 0.90 10.59 22.21
C LEU A 230 1.12 10.94 23.69
N VAL A 231 0.31 11.85 24.22
CA VAL A 231 0.41 12.33 25.60
C VAL A 231 -0.63 11.69 26.52
N SER A 232 -0.23 11.38 27.74
CA SER A 232 -1.13 10.95 28.81
C SER A 232 -1.86 12.15 29.41
N LEU A 233 -3.18 12.02 29.56
CA LEU A 233 -4.05 12.93 30.28
C LEU A 233 -4.61 12.30 31.56
N GLU A 234 -4.01 11.21 32.05
CA GLU A 234 -4.40 10.58 33.32
C GLU A 234 -4.34 11.63 34.46
N GLN A 235 -5.43 11.76 35.22
CA GLN A 235 -5.60 12.77 36.28
C GLN A 235 -5.33 14.23 35.87
N TYR A 236 -5.32 14.55 34.57
CA TYR A 236 -5.00 15.89 34.07
C TYR A 236 -5.90 16.99 34.66
N HIS A 237 -7.18 16.71 34.91
CA HIS A 237 -8.07 17.68 35.56
C HIS A 237 -7.70 17.91 37.03
N GLY A 238 -7.31 16.86 37.74
CA GLY A 238 -6.77 16.95 39.10
C GLY A 238 -5.47 17.75 39.13
N LEU A 239 -4.56 17.44 38.21
CA LEU A 239 -3.29 18.15 38.03
C LEU A 239 -3.48 19.63 37.73
N ARG A 240 -4.36 19.98 36.80
CA ARG A 240 -4.67 21.38 36.49
C ARG A 240 -5.24 22.15 37.67
N LYS A 241 -6.02 21.49 38.54
CA LYS A 241 -6.54 22.08 39.77
C LYS A 241 -5.45 22.27 40.82
N ALA A 242 -4.45 21.38 40.86
CA ALA A 242 -3.32 21.49 41.78
C ALA A 242 -2.27 22.53 41.32
N GLN A 243 -1.99 22.62 40.01
CA GLN A 243 -0.95 23.47 39.42
C GLN A 243 -1.50 24.81 38.90
N VAL A 244 -2.54 25.39 39.51
CA VAL A 244 -3.22 26.59 38.98
C VAL A 244 -2.28 27.81 38.87
N SER A 245 -1.25 27.89 39.71
CA SER A 245 -0.28 28.99 39.78
C SER A 245 0.98 28.79 38.90
N GLU A 246 1.23 27.60 38.37
CA GLU A 246 2.46 27.34 37.62
C GLU A 246 2.35 27.77 36.14
N PRO A 247 3.38 28.44 35.59
CA PRO A 247 3.42 28.84 34.19
C PRO A 247 3.75 27.66 33.26
N THR A 248 4.27 26.57 33.82
CA THR A 248 4.73 25.37 33.13
C THR A 248 3.75 24.22 33.37
N VAL A 249 3.51 23.41 32.35
CA VAL A 249 2.72 22.18 32.47
C VAL A 249 3.51 21.04 31.85
N GLU A 250 3.70 19.99 32.62
CA GLU A 250 4.40 18.79 32.18
C GLU A 250 3.38 17.76 31.66
N LEU A 251 3.73 17.05 30.58
CA LEU A 251 2.93 15.94 30.04
C LEU A 251 3.83 14.74 29.74
N ILE A 252 3.36 13.54 30.08
CA ILE A 252 4.06 12.28 29.79
C ILE A 252 3.80 11.90 28.33
N SER A 253 4.86 11.69 27.55
CA SER A 253 4.80 11.23 26.17
C SER A 253 5.07 9.73 26.10
N LEU A 254 4.05 8.95 25.74
CA LEU A 254 4.10 7.48 25.70
C LEU A 254 4.66 6.95 24.40
N HIS A 255 4.41 7.68 23.31
CA HIS A 255 4.93 7.40 21.98
C HIS A 255 5.14 8.73 21.24
N SER A 256 6.11 8.76 20.34
CA SER A 256 6.38 9.91 19.49
C SER A 256 7.01 9.52 18.18
N TRP A 257 6.63 10.18 17.09
CA TRP A 257 7.26 10.02 15.77
C TRP A 257 7.39 11.38 15.09
N SER A 258 8.30 11.48 14.12
CA SER A 258 8.52 12.72 13.37
C SER A 258 8.39 12.52 11.87
N PHE A 259 8.00 13.56 11.14
CA PHE A 259 7.95 13.60 9.68
C PHE A 259 8.27 15.02 9.18
N SER A 260 8.55 15.14 7.89
CA SER A 260 8.85 16.42 7.24
C SER A 260 7.78 16.76 6.21
N CYS A 261 7.34 18.03 6.21
CA CYS A 261 6.48 18.57 5.18
C CYS A 261 7.30 19.57 4.35
N PRO A 262 7.63 19.29 3.07
CA PRO A 262 8.35 20.24 2.23
C PRO A 262 7.46 21.45 1.86
N ASN A 263 8.08 22.57 1.49
CA ASN A 263 7.39 23.78 0.98
C ASN A 263 7.77 24.08 -0.48
N GLU A 264 8.79 23.41 -1.01
CA GLU A 264 9.26 23.66 -2.36
C GLU A 264 8.38 22.88 -3.34
N GLU A 265 7.50 23.60 -4.04
CA GLU A 265 6.83 23.06 -5.22
C GLU A 265 7.91 22.73 -6.26
N GLU A 266 8.11 21.45 -6.53
CA GLU A 266 9.03 21.00 -7.56
C GLU A 266 8.32 20.96 -8.91
N TYR A 267 8.99 21.39 -9.97
CA TYR A 267 8.48 21.33 -11.34
C TYR A 267 9.48 20.57 -12.22
N ARG A 268 8.99 19.63 -13.03
CA ARG A 268 9.79 18.92 -14.04
C ARG A 268 9.16 19.10 -15.41
N LEU A 269 9.96 19.63 -16.33
CA LEU A 269 9.60 19.68 -17.74
C LEU A 269 9.98 18.33 -18.36
N SER A 270 8.99 17.50 -18.70
CA SER A 270 9.21 16.22 -19.39
C SER A 270 8.17 16.01 -20.49
N GLU A 271 8.49 15.21 -21.52
CA GLU A 271 7.50 14.87 -22.56
C GLU A 271 6.25 14.21 -21.98
N ILE A 272 6.40 13.44 -20.90
CA ILE A 272 5.30 12.77 -20.19
C ILE A 272 4.36 13.81 -19.57
N ASN A 273 4.91 14.80 -18.87
CA ASN A 273 4.14 15.89 -18.27
C ASN A 273 3.48 16.76 -19.35
N LEU A 274 4.20 17.07 -20.43
CA LEU A 274 3.69 17.84 -21.57
C LEU A 274 2.58 17.09 -22.33
N LYS A 275 2.54 15.75 -22.29
CA LYS A 275 1.43 14.99 -22.88
C LYS A 275 0.09 15.27 -22.21
N ARG A 276 0.08 15.70 -20.94
CA ARG A 276 -1.15 16.00 -20.16
C ARG A 276 -1.80 17.33 -20.55
N ILE A 277 -1.07 18.20 -21.24
CA ILE A 277 -1.59 19.48 -21.72
C ILE A 277 -2.61 19.21 -22.84
N GLN A 278 -3.84 19.72 -22.66
CA GLN A 278 -4.93 19.52 -23.62
C GLN A 278 -4.75 20.33 -24.91
N ASP A 279 -4.13 21.51 -24.83
CA ASP A 279 -3.86 22.38 -25.99
C ASP A 279 -2.73 21.79 -26.86
N LYS A 280 -3.12 21.25 -28.03
CA LYS A 280 -2.20 20.63 -29.00
C LYS A 280 -1.17 21.61 -29.57
N THR A 281 -1.54 22.88 -29.75
CA THR A 281 -0.67 23.94 -30.29
C THR A 281 0.38 24.38 -29.28
N LEU A 282 0.00 24.48 -28.01
CA LEU A 282 0.93 24.80 -26.93
C LEU A 282 1.88 23.62 -26.67
N LYS A 283 1.35 22.40 -26.69
CA LYS A 283 2.11 21.15 -26.58
C LYS A 283 3.19 21.04 -27.67
N SER A 284 2.85 21.24 -28.94
CA SER A 284 3.83 21.13 -30.03
C SER A 284 4.93 22.19 -29.96
N LYS A 285 4.60 23.43 -29.56
CA LYS A 285 5.59 24.48 -29.33
C LYS A 285 6.56 24.11 -28.21
N LEU A 286 6.07 23.63 -27.07
CA LEU A 286 6.90 23.20 -25.95
C LEU A 286 7.75 21.97 -26.28
N LEU A 287 7.21 21.00 -27.03
CA LEU A 287 7.96 19.81 -27.49
C LEU A 287 9.09 20.18 -28.46
N ASN A 288 8.86 21.13 -29.38
CA ASN A 288 9.88 21.59 -30.32
C ASN A 288 11.00 22.42 -29.67
N MET A 289 10.81 22.87 -28.43
CA MET A 289 11.78 23.67 -27.68
C MET A 289 12.76 22.83 -26.86
N ILE A 290 12.49 21.54 -26.68
CA ILE A 290 13.40 20.62 -25.97
C ILE A 290 14.34 20.00 -27.01
N GLU A 291 15.60 20.45 -27.05
CA GLU A 291 16.60 19.81 -27.91
C GLU A 291 16.75 18.31 -27.58
N PRO A 292 16.88 17.43 -28.59
CA PRO A 292 16.98 16.01 -28.35
C PRO A 292 18.32 15.64 -27.69
N GLY A 293 18.32 15.39 -26.38
CA GLY A 293 19.37 14.62 -25.71
C GLY A 293 19.92 15.16 -24.38
N VAL A 294 19.69 16.42 -23.99
CA VAL A 294 20.40 16.99 -22.81
C VAL A 294 19.50 17.66 -21.77
N ALA A 295 18.41 18.35 -22.14
CA ALA A 295 17.55 19.09 -21.19
C ALA A 295 16.17 18.44 -20.90
N ARG A 296 16.09 17.10 -20.92
CA ARG A 296 14.80 16.36 -20.93
C ARG A 296 14.16 16.13 -19.54
N GLU A 297 14.89 16.39 -18.45
CA GLU A 297 14.45 16.07 -17.07
C GLU A 297 14.89 17.10 -16.02
N GLN A 298 15.12 18.35 -16.42
CA GLN A 298 15.54 19.38 -15.48
C GLN A 298 14.44 19.63 -14.43
N MET A 299 14.82 19.44 -13.17
CA MET A 299 13.99 19.72 -12.00
C MET A 299 14.21 21.17 -11.58
N TYR A 300 13.11 21.90 -11.40
CA TYR A 300 13.10 23.27 -10.94
C TYR A 300 12.51 23.30 -9.54
N ARG A 301 13.28 23.81 -8.58
CA ARG A 301 12.81 24.02 -7.22
C ARG A 301 12.13 25.38 -7.12
N GLY A 302 10.84 25.36 -6.81
CA GLY A 302 10.02 26.55 -6.64
C GLY A 302 9.41 27.10 -7.94
N LYS A 303 8.15 27.51 -7.82
CA LYS A 303 7.32 28.09 -8.88
C LYS A 303 7.99 29.25 -9.61
N ASN A 304 8.67 30.14 -8.87
CA ASN A 304 9.32 31.32 -9.45
C ASN A 304 10.51 30.94 -10.35
N SER A 305 11.31 29.95 -9.96
CA SER A 305 12.42 29.47 -10.79
C SER A 305 11.91 28.85 -12.09
N PHE A 306 10.83 28.07 -12.01
CA PHE A 306 10.22 27.45 -13.18
C PHE A 306 9.56 28.47 -14.12
N ILE A 307 8.83 29.44 -13.58
CA ILE A 307 8.21 30.53 -14.36
C ILE A 307 9.30 31.38 -15.05
N SER A 308 10.41 31.67 -14.39
CA SER A 308 11.53 32.42 -15.00
C SER A 308 12.11 31.68 -16.20
N SER A 309 12.37 30.38 -16.06
CA SER A 309 12.82 29.54 -17.18
C SER A 309 11.81 29.51 -18.33
N LEU A 310 10.51 29.40 -18.04
CA LEU A 310 9.46 29.48 -19.07
C LEU A 310 9.38 30.85 -19.74
N LYS A 311 9.68 31.95 -19.04
CA LYS A 311 9.69 33.30 -19.61
C LYS A 311 10.87 33.53 -20.55
N GLU A 312 12.03 32.94 -20.25
CA GLU A 312 13.22 32.99 -21.13
C GLU A 312 12.94 32.38 -22.51
N THR A 313 11.99 31.45 -22.63
CA THR A 313 11.59 30.84 -23.91
C THR A 313 10.74 31.74 -24.82
N GLY A 314 10.28 32.90 -24.32
CA GLY A 314 9.48 33.85 -25.09
C GLY A 314 7.99 33.51 -25.25
N LEU A 315 7.52 32.36 -24.74
CA LEU A 315 6.12 31.91 -24.85
C LEU A 315 5.14 32.73 -24.00
N PHE A 316 5.58 33.27 -22.86
CA PHE A 316 4.71 33.90 -21.84
C PHE A 316 5.04 35.38 -21.58
N ASN A 317 5.57 36.10 -22.59
CA ASN A 317 6.09 37.47 -22.46
C ASN A 317 5.05 38.55 -22.11
N LYS A 318 3.74 38.26 -22.17
CA LYS A 318 2.65 39.18 -21.78
C LYS A 318 1.77 38.55 -20.69
N PRO A 319 2.04 38.79 -19.40
CA PRO A 319 1.34 38.14 -18.28
C PRO A 319 -0.09 38.65 -18.03
N ASN A 320 -0.48 39.80 -18.61
CA ASN A 320 -1.82 40.37 -18.47
C ASN A 320 -2.84 39.84 -19.50
N ASP A 321 -2.42 38.98 -20.42
CA ASP A 321 -3.33 38.34 -21.38
C ASP A 321 -4.01 37.13 -20.72
N VAL A 322 -5.34 37.12 -20.68
CA VAL A 322 -6.15 36.08 -20.03
C VAL A 322 -5.82 34.69 -20.60
N LYS A 323 -5.53 34.62 -21.90
CA LYS A 323 -5.17 33.37 -22.59
C LYS A 323 -3.81 32.83 -22.15
N ASN A 324 -2.82 33.71 -21.97
CA ASN A 324 -1.50 33.32 -21.47
C ASN A 324 -1.55 32.91 -19.99
N LYS A 325 -2.42 33.54 -19.19
CA LYS A 325 -2.62 33.15 -17.79
C LYS A 325 -3.22 31.75 -17.67
N SER A 326 -4.24 31.42 -18.46
CA SER A 326 -4.82 30.06 -18.49
C SER A 326 -3.82 29.03 -19.02
N ALA A 327 -3.10 29.35 -20.09
CA ALA A 327 -2.07 28.48 -20.66
C ALA A 327 -0.94 28.20 -19.67
N LEU A 328 -0.45 29.23 -18.97
CA LEU A 328 0.57 29.07 -17.93
C LEU A 328 0.06 28.21 -16.77
N MET A 329 -1.21 28.33 -16.39
CA MET A 329 -1.83 27.48 -15.38
C MET A 329 -1.86 26.01 -15.80
N ASP A 330 -2.20 25.73 -17.06
CA ASP A 330 -2.19 24.38 -17.60
C ASP A 330 -0.78 23.78 -17.60
N VAL A 331 0.25 24.58 -17.95
CA VAL A 331 1.66 24.13 -17.91
C VAL A 331 2.13 23.90 -16.48
N LEU A 332 1.85 24.83 -15.56
CA LEU A 332 2.22 24.70 -14.15
C LEU A 332 1.57 23.47 -13.54
N LYS A 333 0.27 23.24 -13.78
CA LYS A 333 -0.43 22.06 -13.28
C LYS A 333 0.12 20.76 -13.89
N ALA A 334 0.45 20.76 -15.17
CA ALA A 334 0.98 19.57 -15.84
C ALA A 334 2.42 19.23 -15.43
N CYS A 335 3.25 20.25 -15.17
CA CYS A 335 4.68 20.11 -14.88
C CYS A 335 5.02 20.13 -13.39
N ARG A 336 4.07 20.50 -12.51
CA ARG A 336 4.22 20.34 -11.06
C ARG A 336 4.44 18.87 -10.77
N ILE A 337 5.55 18.57 -10.12
CA ILE A 337 5.77 17.28 -9.52
C ILE A 337 5.11 17.38 -8.15
N GLU A 338 4.02 16.67 -7.96
CA GLU A 338 3.53 16.32 -6.62
C GLU A 338 4.49 15.25 -6.08
N THR A 339 5.77 15.61 -5.94
CA THR A 339 6.86 14.72 -5.55
C THR A 339 6.51 14.17 -4.17
N GLU A 340 6.49 12.84 -4.08
CA GLU A 340 6.37 12.04 -2.87
C GLU A 340 4.95 11.73 -2.36
N THR A 341 3.87 12.17 -3.01
CA THR A 341 2.53 11.64 -2.68
C THR A 341 2.13 10.49 -3.59
N PHE A 342 1.45 9.48 -3.02
CA PHE A 342 0.96 8.30 -3.76
C PHE A 342 0.11 8.70 -4.97
N LYS A 343 -0.75 9.72 -4.80
CA LYS A 343 -1.62 10.25 -5.85
C LYS A 343 -0.81 10.93 -6.97
N GLY A 344 0.12 11.79 -6.59
CA GLY A 344 0.96 12.54 -7.53
C GLY A 344 1.74 11.61 -8.46
N LEU A 345 2.38 10.58 -7.88
CA LEU A 345 3.10 9.59 -8.67
C LEU A 345 2.15 8.77 -9.55
N ILE A 346 1.00 8.32 -9.04
CA ILE A 346 -0.02 7.59 -9.80
C ILE A 346 -0.54 8.36 -11.02
N ASP A 347 -0.87 9.63 -10.81
CA ASP A 347 -1.36 10.51 -11.87
C ASP A 347 -0.23 10.81 -12.86
N SER A 348 1.02 10.68 -12.40
CA SER A 348 2.18 10.92 -13.24
C SER A 348 2.58 9.77 -14.17
N LEU A 349 2.17 8.54 -13.86
CA LEU A 349 2.56 7.32 -14.59
C LEU A 349 2.28 7.41 -16.09
N ASP A 350 3.28 7.09 -16.90
CA ASP A 350 3.13 6.86 -18.33
C ASP A 350 2.51 5.48 -18.56
N LYS A 351 1.27 5.45 -19.05
CA LYS A 351 0.47 4.21 -19.19
C LYS A 351 0.45 3.77 -20.64
N GLY A 352 0.75 2.50 -20.90
CA GLY A 352 0.76 1.97 -22.26
C GLY A 352 0.83 0.45 -22.31
N LEU A 353 0.76 -0.09 -23.52
CA LEU A 353 1.01 -1.52 -23.76
C LEU A 353 2.52 -1.81 -23.77
N MET A 354 2.87 -3.07 -23.59
CA MET A 354 4.24 -3.58 -23.63
C MET A 354 4.84 -3.54 -25.04
N ARG A 355 5.27 -2.35 -25.48
CA ARG A 355 5.87 -2.14 -26.81
C ARG A 355 6.91 -1.03 -26.82
N VAL A 356 7.79 -1.05 -27.81
CA VAL A 356 8.70 0.08 -28.06
C VAL A 356 7.91 1.26 -28.63
N PRO A 357 8.08 2.48 -28.11
CA PRO A 357 7.47 3.67 -28.71
C PRO A 357 8.01 3.86 -30.13
N ASN A 358 7.13 3.75 -31.14
CA ASN A 358 7.52 4.04 -32.50
C ASN A 358 7.60 5.56 -32.70
N ASN A 359 8.78 6.09 -33.01
CA ASN A 359 8.90 7.48 -33.43
C ASN A 359 8.18 7.61 -34.78
N LYS A 360 7.28 8.58 -34.87
CA LYS A 360 6.39 8.89 -36.01
C LYS A 360 7.02 8.57 -37.39
N GLU A 361 6.17 8.05 -38.30
CA GLU A 361 6.38 7.93 -39.76
C GLU A 361 7.12 6.71 -40.32
N SER A 362 7.17 5.56 -39.64
CA SER A 362 7.51 4.32 -40.34
C SER A 362 6.24 3.59 -40.81
N THR A 363 5.70 3.97 -41.98
CA THR A 363 4.87 3.09 -42.83
C THR A 363 5.71 1.96 -43.42
N SER A 364 6.51 1.29 -42.58
CA SER A 364 7.43 0.22 -42.94
C SER A 364 6.78 -1.12 -42.69
N ASP A 365 7.12 -2.12 -43.51
CA ASP A 365 6.62 -3.51 -43.44
C ASP A 365 6.83 -4.22 -42.08
N GLY A 366 7.61 -3.63 -41.16
CA GLY A 366 7.84 -4.11 -39.79
C GLY A 366 7.05 -3.41 -38.66
N ALA A 367 6.14 -2.49 -38.96
CA ALA A 367 5.42 -1.72 -37.92
C ALA A 367 4.56 -2.60 -36.99
N GLU A 368 4.05 -3.73 -37.50
CA GLU A 368 3.28 -4.70 -36.73
C GLU A 368 4.13 -5.36 -35.64
N PHE A 369 5.38 -5.73 -35.94
CA PHE A 369 6.32 -6.31 -34.97
C PHE A 369 6.64 -5.36 -33.82
N PHE A 370 6.88 -4.08 -34.11
CA PHE A 370 7.05 -3.08 -33.05
C PHE A 370 5.79 -2.92 -32.21
N ASN A 371 4.61 -2.99 -32.83
CA ASN A 371 3.34 -2.95 -32.11
C ASN A 371 3.15 -4.16 -31.20
N LEU A 372 3.54 -5.37 -31.63
CA LEU A 372 3.55 -6.59 -30.83
C LEU A 372 4.50 -6.51 -29.62
N GLY A 373 5.54 -5.67 -29.74
CA GLY A 373 6.61 -5.59 -28.75
C GLY A 373 7.81 -6.47 -29.12
N ALA A 374 8.05 -6.69 -30.41
CA ALA A 374 9.29 -7.28 -30.92
C ALA A 374 10.30 -6.19 -31.31
N ILE A 375 11.59 -6.53 -31.24
CA ILE A 375 12.71 -5.67 -31.64
C ILE A 375 13.68 -6.43 -32.55
N PRO A 376 14.34 -5.73 -33.49
CA PRO A 376 15.41 -6.33 -34.26
C PRO A 376 16.66 -6.46 -33.37
N MET A 377 17.22 -7.66 -33.32
CA MET A 377 18.44 -8.00 -32.57
C MET A 377 19.50 -8.57 -33.49
N ALA A 378 20.77 -8.29 -33.21
CA ALA A 378 21.88 -8.92 -33.91
C ALA A 378 21.89 -10.43 -33.62
N HIS A 379 21.88 -11.24 -34.67
CA HIS A 379 21.76 -12.69 -34.58
C HIS A 379 22.94 -13.37 -35.29
N GLY A 380 23.70 -14.18 -34.54
CA GLY A 380 24.73 -15.07 -35.10
C GLY A 380 24.13 -16.41 -35.48
N LEU A 381 24.17 -16.74 -36.76
CA LEU A 381 23.73 -18.04 -37.28
C LEU A 381 24.73 -19.13 -36.89
N ARG A 382 24.24 -20.36 -36.71
CA ARG A 382 25.05 -21.53 -36.37
C ARG A 382 26.21 -21.80 -37.34
N GLN A 383 26.07 -21.43 -38.61
CA GLN A 383 27.11 -21.56 -39.64
C GLN A 383 28.16 -20.43 -39.60
N GLY A 384 28.12 -19.56 -38.58
CA GLY A 384 29.03 -18.42 -38.42
C GLY A 384 28.61 -17.14 -39.14
N GLY A 385 27.50 -17.16 -39.88
CA GLY A 385 26.92 -15.97 -40.50
C GLY A 385 26.38 -14.98 -39.47
N LYS A 386 26.35 -13.69 -39.81
CA LYS A 386 25.74 -12.64 -39.00
C LYS A 386 24.52 -12.09 -39.73
N SER A 387 23.40 -12.00 -39.05
CA SER A 387 22.15 -11.45 -39.56
C SER A 387 21.46 -10.61 -38.49
N VAL A 388 20.30 -10.07 -38.83
CA VAL A 388 19.37 -9.44 -37.87
C VAL A 388 18.11 -10.29 -37.83
N SER A 389 17.54 -10.47 -36.65
CA SER A 389 16.34 -11.27 -36.45
C SER A 389 15.42 -10.58 -35.45
N TRP A 390 14.11 -10.78 -35.62
CA TRP A 390 13.12 -10.33 -34.67
C TRP A 390 13.22 -11.13 -33.38
N TYR A 391 13.09 -10.43 -32.26
CA TYR A 391 13.00 -11.03 -30.95
C TYR A 391 11.96 -10.33 -30.10
N HIS A 392 11.09 -11.10 -29.46
CA HIS A 392 10.21 -10.68 -28.38
C HIS A 392 10.33 -11.62 -27.17
N GLY A 393 10.05 -11.06 -25.99
CA GLY A 393 9.93 -11.82 -24.76
C GLY A 393 8.54 -12.46 -24.61
N PRO A 394 8.25 -13.05 -23.43
CA PRO A 394 6.93 -13.62 -23.13
C PRO A 394 5.82 -12.58 -22.95
N LEU A 395 6.17 -11.29 -22.84
CA LEU A 395 5.25 -10.21 -22.51
C LEU A 395 4.87 -9.43 -23.78
N LEU A 396 3.72 -9.77 -24.36
CA LEU A 396 3.22 -9.17 -25.60
C LEU A 396 2.21 -8.05 -25.35
N SER A 397 2.10 -7.12 -26.30
CA SER A 397 1.07 -6.08 -26.26
C SER A 397 -0.34 -6.58 -26.62
N THR A 398 -0.43 -7.67 -27.37
CA THR A 398 -1.66 -8.28 -27.88
C THR A 398 -1.49 -9.80 -28.00
N THR A 399 -2.57 -10.52 -28.28
CA THR A 399 -2.51 -11.96 -28.60
C THR A 399 -2.04 -12.17 -30.03
N LEU A 400 -1.06 -13.06 -30.20
CA LEU A 400 -0.67 -13.58 -31.50
C LEU A 400 -1.59 -14.73 -31.91
N ASP A 401 -1.93 -14.78 -33.20
CA ASP A 401 -2.66 -15.89 -33.82
C ASP A 401 -1.67 -16.83 -34.55
N TYR A 402 -0.56 -17.17 -33.89
CA TYR A 402 0.40 -18.12 -34.46
C TYR A 402 -0.15 -19.54 -34.38
N GLN A 403 0.03 -20.28 -35.49
CA GLN A 403 -0.28 -21.70 -35.59
C GLN A 403 0.47 -22.50 -34.52
N ASN A 404 -0.19 -23.51 -33.94
CA ASN A 404 0.41 -24.41 -32.96
C ASN A 404 1.78 -24.91 -33.43
N LEU A 405 2.86 -24.51 -32.73
CA LEU A 405 4.17 -25.12 -32.91
C LEU A 405 4.07 -26.60 -32.53
N ALA A 406 4.68 -27.47 -33.34
CA ALA A 406 4.70 -28.90 -33.10
C ALA A 406 5.72 -29.25 -32.01
N LEU A 407 5.36 -29.00 -30.75
CA LEU A 407 6.13 -29.44 -29.58
C LEU A 407 5.76 -30.89 -29.21
N PRO A 408 6.68 -31.68 -28.63
CA PRO A 408 8.07 -31.37 -28.28
C PRO A 408 9.04 -31.36 -29.49
N VAL A 409 10.03 -30.47 -29.48
CA VAL A 409 11.09 -30.40 -30.51
C VAL A 409 12.42 -30.95 -30.03
N ARG A 410 13.32 -31.31 -30.96
CA ARG A 410 14.65 -31.85 -30.62
C ARG A 410 15.69 -30.77 -30.38
N ASN A 411 15.58 -29.65 -31.08
CA ASN A 411 16.54 -28.54 -31.05
C ASN A 411 15.82 -27.22 -31.29
N SER A 412 16.46 -26.11 -30.92
CA SER A 412 15.92 -24.76 -31.06
C SER A 412 15.70 -24.32 -32.50
N ASP A 413 16.51 -24.81 -33.44
CA ASP A 413 16.47 -24.39 -34.85
C ASP A 413 15.14 -24.79 -35.52
N GLU A 414 14.44 -25.81 -35.00
CA GLU A 414 13.09 -26.21 -35.42
C GLU A 414 12.01 -25.16 -35.10
N LEU A 415 12.31 -24.20 -34.21
CA LEU A 415 11.39 -23.13 -33.80
C LEU A 415 11.74 -21.77 -34.42
N LEU A 416 12.66 -21.73 -35.39
CA LEU A 416 12.94 -20.53 -36.17
C LEU A 416 11.82 -20.29 -37.18
N ILE A 417 11.22 -19.11 -37.13
CA ILE A 417 10.15 -18.72 -38.06
C ILE A 417 10.73 -17.73 -39.06
N TYR A 418 10.47 -17.95 -40.35
CA TYR A 418 10.85 -16.99 -41.39
C TYR A 418 9.67 -16.08 -41.71
N GLU A 419 9.84 -14.77 -41.47
CA GLU A 419 8.81 -13.79 -41.74
C GLU A 419 8.93 -13.27 -43.18
N GLN A 420 7.87 -13.47 -43.97
CA GLN A 420 7.88 -13.10 -45.39
C GLN A 420 7.77 -11.59 -45.60
N LEU A 421 7.06 -10.87 -44.72
CA LEU A 421 6.87 -9.42 -44.86
C LEU A 421 8.17 -8.64 -44.67
N THR A 422 9.00 -9.07 -43.73
CA THR A 422 10.25 -8.36 -43.38
C THR A 422 11.49 -9.03 -43.95
N GLY A 423 11.39 -10.28 -44.43
CA GLY A 423 12.52 -11.08 -44.89
C GLY A 423 13.50 -11.49 -43.77
N MET A 424 13.12 -11.30 -42.51
CA MET A 424 13.94 -11.62 -41.34
C MET A 424 13.43 -12.88 -40.64
N LEU A 425 14.32 -13.54 -39.90
CA LEU A 425 13.93 -14.63 -38.99
C LEU A 425 13.33 -14.03 -37.71
N ASP A 426 12.34 -14.70 -37.14
CA ASP A 426 11.91 -14.55 -35.76
C ASP A 426 12.55 -15.67 -34.92
N VAL A 427 13.35 -15.27 -33.95
CA VAL A 427 14.10 -16.17 -33.06
C VAL A 427 13.44 -16.32 -31.69
N SER A 428 12.27 -15.73 -31.45
CA SER A 428 11.66 -15.60 -30.12
C SER A 428 11.40 -16.95 -29.46
N TYR A 429 10.78 -17.89 -30.19
CA TYR A 429 10.47 -19.23 -29.69
C TYR A 429 11.71 -20.13 -29.56
N ALA A 430 12.64 -20.04 -30.52
CA ALA A 430 13.94 -20.72 -30.45
C ALA A 430 14.75 -20.27 -29.23
N ALA A 431 14.76 -18.96 -28.95
CA ALA A 431 15.42 -18.38 -27.79
C ALA A 431 14.75 -18.78 -26.47
N ALA A 432 13.41 -18.87 -26.44
CA ALA A 432 12.66 -19.37 -25.28
C ALA A 432 13.06 -20.82 -24.95
N TRP A 433 13.11 -21.68 -25.97
CA TRP A 433 13.48 -23.08 -25.82
C TRP A 433 14.91 -23.26 -25.30
N GLU A 434 15.89 -22.57 -25.89
CA GLU A 434 17.27 -22.64 -25.38
C GLU A 434 17.39 -22.07 -23.97
N LEU A 435 16.67 -20.98 -23.65
CA LEU A 435 16.65 -20.43 -22.30
C LEU A 435 16.18 -21.46 -21.28
N GLY A 436 15.07 -22.15 -21.57
CA GLY A 436 14.53 -23.18 -20.68
C GLY A 436 15.54 -24.28 -20.42
N ARG A 437 16.19 -24.76 -21.48
CA ARG A 437 17.24 -25.77 -21.39
C ARG A 437 18.43 -25.29 -20.54
N LEU A 438 18.91 -24.07 -20.77
CA LEU A 438 20.03 -23.49 -20.03
C LEU A 438 19.71 -23.29 -18.55
N LEU A 439 18.49 -22.87 -18.22
CA LEU A 439 18.04 -22.70 -16.83
C LEU A 439 18.09 -24.01 -16.06
N VAL A 440 17.64 -25.11 -16.67
CA VAL A 440 17.70 -26.42 -16.02
C VAL A 440 19.13 -26.95 -15.98
N LEU A 441 19.95 -26.74 -17.02
CA LEU A 441 21.37 -27.12 -16.98
C LEU A 441 22.14 -26.37 -15.88
N GLY A 442 21.74 -25.14 -15.56
CA GLY A 442 22.26 -24.38 -14.43
C GLY A 442 21.85 -24.92 -13.06
N ASP A 443 20.74 -25.66 -12.98
CA ASP A 443 20.24 -26.30 -11.76
C ASP A 443 20.50 -27.81 -11.76
N GLN A 444 21.63 -28.21 -11.18
CA GLN A 444 22.05 -29.60 -11.11
C GLN A 444 20.99 -30.52 -10.46
N LYS A 445 20.26 -30.02 -9.46
CA LYS A 445 19.25 -30.81 -8.75
C LYS A 445 18.07 -31.10 -9.66
N ILE A 446 17.53 -30.08 -10.32
CA ILE A 446 16.40 -30.27 -11.24
C ILE A 446 16.81 -31.11 -12.45
N SER A 447 18.01 -30.90 -13.00
CA SER A 447 18.51 -31.72 -14.12
C SER A 447 18.60 -33.21 -13.76
N GLN A 448 19.06 -33.55 -12.54
CA GLN A 448 19.09 -34.94 -12.06
C GLN A 448 17.68 -35.50 -11.87
N GLN A 449 16.77 -34.71 -11.31
CA GLN A 449 15.37 -35.10 -11.12
C GLN A 449 14.66 -35.38 -12.45
N ILE A 450 14.86 -34.55 -13.47
CA ILE A 450 14.32 -34.80 -14.82
C ILE A 450 14.92 -36.09 -15.40
N SER A 451 16.23 -36.32 -15.25
CA SER A 451 16.87 -37.55 -15.73
C SER A 451 16.33 -38.80 -15.02
N GLN A 452 16.10 -38.72 -13.69
CA GLN A 452 15.50 -39.80 -12.90
C GLN A 452 14.06 -40.07 -13.37
N TRP A 453 13.25 -39.02 -13.54
CA TRP A 453 11.88 -39.11 -14.02
C TRP A 453 11.80 -39.77 -15.41
N LYS A 454 12.69 -39.38 -16.33
CA LYS A 454 12.71 -39.96 -17.69
C LYS A 454 13.15 -41.41 -17.67
N THR A 455 14.13 -41.74 -16.84
CA THR A 455 14.63 -43.12 -16.70
C THR A 455 13.57 -44.03 -16.09
N SER A 456 12.82 -43.59 -15.07
CA SER A 456 11.75 -44.37 -14.47
C SER A 456 10.63 -44.67 -15.48
N HIS A 457 10.21 -43.66 -16.25
CA HIS A 457 9.17 -43.84 -17.29
C HIS A 457 9.64 -44.74 -18.44
N ALA A 458 10.89 -44.60 -18.89
CA ALA A 458 11.43 -45.47 -19.93
C ALA A 458 11.49 -46.94 -19.49
N ARG A 459 11.80 -47.19 -18.21
CA ARG A 459 11.80 -48.54 -17.63
C ARG A 459 10.39 -49.10 -17.47
N GLU A 460 9.44 -48.29 -17.04
CA GLU A 460 8.04 -48.71 -16.93
C GLU A 460 7.48 -49.14 -18.30
N VAL A 461 7.74 -48.36 -19.35
CA VAL A 461 7.34 -48.73 -20.72
C VAL A 461 8.04 -50.02 -21.17
N ALA A 462 9.35 -50.16 -20.92
CA ALA A 462 10.09 -51.37 -21.28
C ALA A 462 9.57 -52.61 -20.53
N GLN A 463 9.21 -52.48 -19.24
CA GLN A 463 8.61 -53.57 -18.48
C GLN A 463 7.24 -53.98 -19.02
N VAL A 464 6.41 -53.00 -19.43
CA VAL A 464 5.11 -53.29 -20.07
C VAL A 464 5.32 -54.01 -21.40
N GLU A 465 6.28 -53.57 -22.22
CA GLU A 465 6.65 -54.25 -23.47
C GLU A 465 7.17 -55.68 -23.22
N ASP A 466 8.07 -55.86 -22.26
CA ASP A 466 8.63 -57.17 -21.89
C ASP A 466 7.57 -58.11 -21.31
N GLN A 467 6.60 -57.62 -20.52
CA GLN A 467 5.47 -58.42 -20.04
C GLN A 467 4.54 -58.88 -21.17
N LEU A 468 4.35 -58.04 -22.20
CA LEU A 468 3.58 -58.42 -23.39
C LEU A 468 4.30 -59.50 -24.21
N VAL A 469 5.63 -59.46 -24.29
CA VAL A 469 6.44 -60.42 -25.05
C VAL A 469 6.70 -61.71 -24.28
N PHE A 470 6.95 -61.62 -22.97
CA PHE A 470 7.36 -62.71 -22.10
C PHE A 470 6.43 -62.84 -20.88
N SER A 471 5.16 -63.14 -21.13
CA SER A 471 4.12 -63.25 -20.09
C SER A 471 4.39 -64.25 -18.95
N HIS A 472 5.38 -65.13 -19.10
CA HIS A 472 5.75 -66.16 -18.13
C HIS A 472 6.94 -65.78 -17.23
N ILE A 473 7.59 -64.63 -17.47
CA ILE A 473 8.74 -64.16 -16.67
C ILE A 473 8.30 -62.99 -15.79
N PRO A 474 8.40 -63.11 -14.45
CA PRO A 474 8.02 -62.02 -13.55
C PRO A 474 9.10 -60.94 -13.51
N PHE A 475 9.02 -59.95 -14.39
CA PHE A 475 9.78 -58.71 -14.27
C PHE A 475 9.10 -57.81 -13.24
N MET A 476 9.44 -57.96 -11.96
CA MET A 476 8.99 -57.04 -10.89
C MET A 476 10.18 -56.25 -10.38
N ASP A 477 10.30 -54.99 -10.78
CA ASP A 477 11.28 -54.05 -10.23
C ASP A 477 10.51 -52.92 -9.53
N SER A 478 9.91 -53.23 -8.38
CA SER A 478 9.02 -52.32 -7.63
C SER A 478 9.72 -51.05 -7.13
N ASP A 479 11.05 -51.09 -7.04
CA ASP A 479 11.87 -49.99 -6.52
C ASP A 479 12.02 -48.82 -7.51
N PHE A 480 11.73 -49.04 -8.80
CA PHE A 480 11.94 -48.06 -9.88
C PHE A 480 10.65 -47.58 -10.58
N VAL A 481 9.49 -48.06 -10.15
CA VAL A 481 8.19 -47.60 -10.67
C VAL A 481 7.97 -46.13 -10.33
N HIS A 482 7.58 -45.33 -11.33
CA HIS A 482 7.26 -43.93 -11.10
C HIS A 482 6.07 -43.81 -10.15
N ARG A 483 6.29 -43.22 -8.97
CA ARG A 483 5.21 -42.91 -8.02
C ARG A 483 4.57 -41.59 -8.40
N LYS A 484 3.37 -41.65 -9.00
CA LYS A 484 2.52 -40.46 -9.21
C LYS A 484 2.31 -39.76 -7.86
N ASP A 485 2.43 -38.43 -7.82
CA ASP A 485 2.34 -37.59 -6.62
C ASP A 485 3.44 -37.85 -5.56
N GLY A 486 4.55 -38.49 -5.96
CA GLY A 486 5.73 -38.64 -5.11
C GLY A 486 6.50 -37.32 -4.91
N PRO A 487 7.51 -37.30 -4.02
CA PRO A 487 8.32 -36.10 -3.75
C PRO A 487 9.09 -35.59 -4.97
N LEU A 488 9.49 -36.49 -5.88
CA LEU A 488 10.11 -36.16 -7.16
C LEU A 488 9.14 -35.38 -8.07
N ASP A 489 7.93 -35.90 -8.22
CA ASP A 489 6.88 -35.32 -9.08
C ASP A 489 6.44 -33.97 -8.52
N ALA A 490 6.19 -33.86 -7.22
CA ALA A 490 5.86 -32.59 -6.56
C ALA A 490 6.96 -31.52 -6.71
N SER A 491 8.24 -31.92 -6.63
CA SER A 491 9.39 -31.03 -6.84
C SER A 491 9.44 -30.51 -8.28
N LEU A 492 9.27 -31.39 -9.27
CA LEU A 492 9.26 -31.04 -10.70
C LEU A 492 8.04 -30.19 -11.06
N GLN A 493 6.85 -30.55 -10.58
CA GLN A 493 5.62 -29.78 -10.78
C GLN A 493 5.78 -28.37 -10.23
N LYS A 494 6.26 -28.21 -8.99
CA LYS A 494 6.53 -26.89 -8.42
C LYS A 494 7.49 -26.07 -9.29
N TYR A 495 8.59 -26.68 -9.75
CA TYR A 495 9.55 -26.01 -10.63
C TYR A 495 8.91 -25.53 -11.94
N PHE A 496 8.17 -26.40 -12.62
CA PHE A 496 7.51 -26.05 -13.89
C PHE A 496 6.34 -25.07 -13.70
N THR A 497 5.68 -25.06 -12.54
CA THR A 497 4.69 -24.04 -12.16
C THR A 497 5.34 -22.70 -11.87
N ASP A 498 6.48 -22.66 -11.19
CA ASP A 498 7.20 -21.40 -10.95
C ASP A 498 7.76 -20.82 -12.27
N LEU A 499 8.31 -21.68 -13.13
CA LEU A 499 8.77 -21.31 -14.47
C LEU A 499 7.60 -20.85 -15.36
N ALA A 500 6.41 -21.44 -15.20
CA ALA A 500 5.17 -21.00 -15.85
C ALA A 500 4.82 -19.55 -15.58
N LEU A 501 5.06 -19.15 -14.33
CA LEU A 501 4.80 -17.83 -13.83
C LEU A 501 5.97 -16.89 -14.12
N LEU A 502 6.92 -17.32 -14.97
CA LEU A 502 8.09 -16.56 -15.39
C LEU A 502 9.05 -16.25 -14.23
N LYS A 503 9.03 -17.04 -13.15
CA LYS A 503 9.93 -16.87 -12.00
C LYS A 503 11.31 -17.41 -12.33
N GLY A 504 12.35 -16.75 -11.83
CA GLY A 504 13.74 -17.15 -12.07
C GLY A 504 14.26 -16.86 -13.49
N LEU A 505 13.46 -16.22 -14.35
CA LEU A 505 13.93 -15.80 -15.68
C LEU A 505 14.85 -14.58 -15.57
N PRO A 506 15.95 -14.51 -16.36
CA PRO A 506 16.76 -13.32 -16.43
C PRO A 506 15.94 -12.13 -16.95
N PHE A 507 16.07 -10.97 -16.30
CA PHE A 507 15.25 -9.80 -16.59
C PHE A 507 15.29 -9.35 -18.06
N GLN A 508 16.43 -9.53 -18.74
CA GLN A 508 16.60 -9.18 -20.16
C GLN A 508 15.69 -9.99 -21.11
N TYR A 509 15.24 -11.19 -20.72
CA TYR A 509 14.27 -11.96 -21.51
C TYR A 509 12.83 -11.49 -21.27
N LEU A 510 12.55 -10.87 -20.11
CA LEU A 510 11.25 -10.26 -19.80
C LEU A 510 11.12 -8.88 -20.44
N VAL A 511 12.18 -8.08 -20.37
CA VAL A 511 12.25 -6.71 -20.89
C VAL A 511 13.49 -6.59 -21.79
N PRO A 512 13.36 -6.91 -23.09
CA PRO A 512 14.51 -6.97 -24.01
C PRO A 512 15.22 -5.64 -24.22
N HIS A 513 14.52 -4.52 -24.04
CA HIS A 513 15.09 -3.20 -24.25
C HIS A 513 14.58 -2.17 -23.24
N LYS A 514 15.44 -1.24 -22.82
CA LYS A 514 15.10 -0.23 -21.79
C LYS A 514 13.91 0.68 -22.15
N SER A 515 13.63 0.87 -23.44
CA SER A 515 12.51 1.72 -23.90
C SER A 515 11.13 1.12 -23.60
N TYR A 516 11.06 -0.17 -23.26
CA TYR A 516 9.83 -0.85 -22.88
C TYR A 516 9.26 -0.30 -21.56
N THR A 517 10.14 -0.03 -20.60
CA THR A 517 9.81 0.42 -19.23
C THR A 517 10.62 1.65 -18.84
N PRO A 518 10.29 2.85 -19.38
CA PRO A 518 10.87 4.10 -18.88
C PRO A 518 10.53 4.31 -17.39
N MET A 519 11.25 5.20 -16.70
CA MET A 519 10.94 5.54 -15.31
C MET A 519 9.53 6.14 -15.21
N GLU A 520 8.82 5.86 -14.11
CA GLU A 520 7.41 6.21 -13.90
C GLU A 520 6.49 5.67 -15.01
N SER A 521 6.55 4.37 -15.28
CA SER A 521 5.72 3.73 -16.31
C SER A 521 4.92 2.53 -15.82
N LEU A 522 3.71 2.41 -16.35
CA LEU A 522 2.81 1.26 -16.19
C LEU A 522 2.59 0.62 -17.56
N ARG A 523 2.98 -0.64 -17.70
CA ARG A 523 2.89 -1.40 -18.95
C ARG A 523 1.98 -2.60 -18.81
N PHE A 524 1.00 -2.69 -19.70
CA PHE A 524 0.08 -3.82 -19.79
C PHE A 524 0.59 -4.84 -20.79
N PHE A 525 0.52 -6.12 -20.43
CA PHE A 525 0.92 -7.22 -21.30
C PHE A 525 -0.05 -8.40 -21.24
N LYS A 526 0.01 -9.24 -22.27
CA LYS A 526 -0.48 -10.61 -22.28
C LYS A 526 0.70 -11.55 -22.30
N VAL A 527 0.60 -12.66 -21.58
CA VAL A 527 1.63 -13.70 -21.62
C VAL A 527 1.45 -14.52 -22.89
N ASP A 528 2.50 -14.64 -23.68
CA ASP A 528 2.51 -15.48 -24.86
C ASP A 528 2.47 -16.97 -24.47
N PRO A 529 1.38 -17.69 -24.80
CA PRO A 529 1.29 -19.11 -24.49
C PRO A 529 2.29 -19.94 -25.28
N VAL A 530 2.59 -19.58 -26.52
CA VAL A 530 3.48 -20.35 -27.40
C VAL A 530 4.94 -20.19 -26.95
N TRP A 531 5.35 -18.97 -26.58
CA TRP A 531 6.65 -18.72 -25.97
C TRP A 531 6.83 -19.49 -24.67
N LEU A 532 5.78 -19.53 -23.84
CA LEU A 532 5.78 -20.28 -22.60
C LEU A 532 5.92 -21.78 -22.83
N GLU A 533 5.14 -22.36 -23.74
CA GLU A 533 5.26 -23.78 -24.07
C GLU A 533 6.65 -24.12 -24.64
N ALA A 534 7.23 -23.27 -25.48
CA ALA A 534 8.60 -23.45 -25.98
C ALA A 534 9.64 -23.42 -24.85
N LEU A 535 9.51 -22.50 -23.89
CA LEU A 535 10.37 -22.44 -22.70
C LEU A 535 10.30 -23.73 -21.88
N LEU A 536 9.09 -24.20 -21.60
CA LEU A 536 8.87 -25.41 -20.81
C LEU A 536 9.39 -26.66 -21.52
N ASP A 537 9.14 -26.77 -22.82
CA ASP A 537 9.64 -27.87 -23.65
C ASP A 537 11.18 -27.89 -23.65
N GLY A 538 11.79 -26.71 -23.75
CA GLY A 538 13.24 -26.53 -23.64
C GLY A 538 13.79 -26.95 -22.29
N ALA A 539 13.16 -26.54 -21.19
CA ALA A 539 13.51 -26.97 -19.84
C ALA A 539 13.39 -28.49 -19.67
N PHE A 540 12.37 -29.09 -20.26
CA PHE A 540 12.18 -30.54 -20.22
C PHE A 540 13.01 -31.30 -21.27
N SER A 541 13.73 -30.62 -22.17
CA SER A 541 14.46 -31.26 -23.27
C SER A 541 15.68 -32.10 -22.84
N ILE A 542 16.16 -31.91 -21.62
CA ILE A 542 17.35 -32.62 -21.10
C ILE A 542 17.12 -34.14 -21.15
N GLY A 543 18.05 -34.86 -21.76
CA GLY A 543 17.95 -36.32 -21.95
C GLY A 543 17.26 -36.75 -23.25
N ARG A 544 16.84 -35.83 -24.13
CA ARG A 544 16.42 -36.17 -25.50
C ARG A 544 17.64 -36.45 -26.38
N VAL A 545 17.93 -37.72 -26.66
CA VAL A 545 19.07 -38.10 -27.51
C VAL A 545 18.60 -38.55 -28.89
N THR A 546 17.50 -39.30 -28.93
CA THR A 546 16.94 -39.95 -30.12
C THR A 546 15.50 -39.51 -30.37
N LYS A 547 15.01 -39.76 -31.60
CA LYS A 547 13.58 -39.54 -31.93
C LYS A 547 12.64 -40.44 -31.12
N LEU A 548 13.13 -41.54 -30.55
CA LEU A 548 12.35 -42.41 -29.68
C LEU A 548 12.05 -41.73 -28.35
N ASP A 549 12.98 -40.94 -27.81
CA ASP A 549 12.78 -40.21 -26.55
C ASP A 549 11.65 -39.18 -26.68
N THR A 550 11.65 -38.43 -27.78
CA THR A 550 10.57 -37.49 -28.12
C THR A 550 9.22 -38.19 -28.24
N LYS A 551 9.16 -39.35 -28.91
CA LYS A 551 7.93 -40.13 -29.02
C LYS A 551 7.45 -40.65 -27.66
N ARG A 552 8.36 -41.11 -26.80
CA ARG A 552 8.02 -41.58 -25.44
C ARG A 552 7.42 -40.46 -24.60
N GLU A 553 7.96 -39.25 -24.67
CA GLU A 553 7.41 -38.08 -23.96
C GLU A 553 6.01 -37.71 -24.44
N ILE A 554 5.73 -37.78 -25.74
CA ILE A 554 4.37 -37.53 -26.29
C ILE A 554 3.34 -38.52 -25.73
N HIS A 555 3.75 -39.77 -25.49
CA HIS A 555 2.88 -40.83 -24.95
C HIS A 555 2.94 -40.94 -23.42
N ALA A 556 3.78 -40.15 -22.74
CA ALA A 556 3.88 -40.16 -21.29
C ALA A 556 2.60 -39.58 -20.67
N GLN A 557 2.06 -40.27 -19.67
CA GLN A 557 0.90 -39.76 -18.95
C GLN A 557 1.32 -38.61 -18.02
N ALA A 558 0.71 -37.44 -18.18
CA ALA A 558 0.85 -36.28 -17.29
C ALA A 558 2.31 -35.81 -17.06
N PRO A 559 3.01 -35.32 -18.10
CA PRO A 559 4.34 -34.76 -17.89
C PRO A 559 4.28 -33.49 -17.02
N PRO A 560 5.32 -33.20 -16.21
CA PRO A 560 5.29 -32.13 -15.20
C PRO A 560 5.02 -30.72 -15.75
N HIS A 561 5.24 -30.51 -17.05
CA HIS A 561 5.15 -29.22 -17.72
C HIS A 561 3.82 -28.97 -18.45
N GLN A 562 2.90 -29.93 -18.54
CA GLN A 562 1.65 -29.82 -19.32
C GLN A 562 0.33 -29.56 -18.53
N PRO A 563 0.27 -28.86 -17.38
CA PRO A 563 -1.03 -28.43 -16.88
C PRO A 563 -1.62 -27.44 -17.90
N LYS A 564 -2.87 -27.64 -18.35
CA LYS A 564 -3.58 -26.65 -19.19
C LYS A 564 -3.53 -25.29 -18.50
N ARG A 565 -2.90 -24.30 -19.13
CA ARG A 565 -2.76 -22.96 -18.56
C ARG A 565 -3.84 -22.04 -19.13
N PRO A 566 -4.59 -21.32 -18.28
CA PRO A 566 -5.51 -20.31 -18.78
C PRO A 566 -4.71 -19.17 -19.43
N ALA A 567 -5.38 -18.39 -20.29
CA ALA A 567 -4.82 -17.14 -20.78
C ALA A 567 -4.39 -16.27 -19.59
N MET A 568 -3.19 -15.69 -19.64
CA MET A 568 -2.66 -14.85 -18.57
C MET A 568 -2.38 -13.45 -19.12
N SER A 569 -2.66 -12.45 -18.30
CA SER A 569 -2.34 -11.05 -18.60
C SER A 569 -1.87 -10.37 -17.32
N GLY A 570 -1.21 -9.23 -17.46
CA GLY A 570 -0.55 -8.63 -16.33
C GLY A 570 -0.10 -7.20 -16.55
N ILE A 571 0.56 -6.69 -15.53
CA ILE A 571 1.18 -5.39 -15.52
C ILE A 571 2.63 -5.47 -15.10
N LEU A 572 3.42 -4.57 -15.66
CA LEU A 572 4.76 -4.26 -15.22
C LEU A 572 4.79 -2.78 -14.83
N LEU A 573 5.02 -2.50 -13.56
CA LEU A 573 5.09 -1.15 -12.99
C LEU A 573 6.54 -0.85 -12.65
N ARG A 574 7.08 0.21 -13.25
CA ARG A 574 8.38 0.79 -12.91
C ARG A 574 8.17 2.19 -12.35
N SER A 575 8.25 2.36 -11.04
CA SER A 575 7.97 3.62 -10.37
C SER A 575 8.52 3.65 -8.95
N ASP A 576 8.83 4.85 -8.47
CA ASP A 576 9.16 5.09 -7.07
C ASP A 576 7.99 4.71 -6.14
N LEU A 577 6.75 4.62 -6.66
CA LEU A 577 5.58 4.05 -5.96
C LEU A 577 5.87 2.69 -5.33
N VAL A 578 6.63 1.84 -6.02
CA VAL A 578 6.93 0.47 -5.58
C VAL A 578 7.86 0.51 -4.36
N SER A 579 8.74 1.51 -4.27
CA SER A 579 9.66 1.70 -3.15
C SER A 579 9.00 2.44 -1.98
N GLY A 580 8.23 3.49 -2.27
CA GLY A 580 7.61 4.35 -1.26
C GLY A 580 6.40 3.72 -0.56
N TRP A 581 5.69 2.81 -1.22
CA TRP A 581 4.50 2.14 -0.66
C TRP A 581 4.58 0.62 -0.81
N PRO A 582 5.33 -0.08 0.07
CA PRO A 582 5.44 -1.54 0.05
C PRO A 582 4.09 -2.28 0.18
N SER A 583 3.09 -1.64 0.80
CA SER A 583 1.74 -2.17 0.98
C SER A 583 0.81 -1.93 -0.20
N ILE A 584 1.31 -1.44 -1.35
CA ILE A 584 0.49 -1.21 -2.55
C ILE A 584 -0.29 -2.48 -2.96
N GLN A 585 -1.56 -2.30 -3.27
CA GLN A 585 -2.47 -3.35 -3.73
C GLN A 585 -2.81 -3.14 -5.21
N VAL A 586 -2.99 -4.25 -5.91
CA VAL A 586 -3.30 -4.27 -7.33
C VAL A 586 -4.38 -5.31 -7.59
N ASP A 587 -5.54 -4.84 -8.03
CA ASP A 587 -6.68 -5.67 -8.40
C ASP A 587 -6.92 -5.61 -9.92
N GLY A 588 -7.29 -6.76 -10.48
CA GLY A 588 -7.61 -6.89 -11.90
C GLY A 588 -9.01 -7.43 -12.13
N TYR A 589 -9.72 -6.90 -13.11
CA TYR A 589 -11.10 -7.31 -13.43
C TYR A 589 -11.26 -7.75 -14.88
N LYS A 590 -12.11 -8.78 -15.08
CA LYS A 590 -12.43 -9.36 -16.39
C LYS A 590 -13.33 -8.48 -17.26
N LYS A 591 -14.13 -7.62 -16.63
CA LYS A 591 -15.06 -6.72 -17.31
C LYS A 591 -14.85 -5.29 -16.81
N PRO A 592 -14.90 -4.29 -17.70
CA PRO A 592 -14.85 -2.91 -17.28
C PRO A 592 -16.10 -2.58 -16.46
N SER A 593 -15.92 -1.83 -15.36
CA SER A 593 -17.01 -1.29 -14.59
C SER A 593 -17.63 -0.12 -15.36
N GLY A 594 -18.89 -0.30 -15.80
CA GLY A 594 -19.62 0.75 -16.50
C GLY A 594 -19.80 2.01 -15.63
N LYS A 595 -20.31 3.11 -16.22
CA LYS A 595 -20.59 4.37 -15.50
C LYS A 595 -21.55 4.21 -14.30
N GLN A 596 -22.30 3.11 -14.24
CA GLN A 596 -23.00 2.68 -13.03
C GLN A 596 -22.09 1.71 -12.28
N ALA A 597 -21.67 2.10 -11.08
CA ALA A 597 -20.90 1.23 -10.18
C ALA A 597 -21.61 -0.12 -10.08
N LEU A 598 -20.98 -1.17 -10.61
CA LEU A 598 -21.41 -2.54 -10.37
C LEU A 598 -21.51 -2.72 -8.85
N SER A 599 -22.59 -3.34 -8.37
CA SER A 599 -22.68 -3.74 -6.97
C SER A 599 -21.43 -4.53 -6.58
N GLU A 600 -20.92 -4.35 -5.36
CA GLU A 600 -19.67 -4.97 -4.90
C GLU A 600 -19.70 -6.51 -5.01
N ALA A 601 -20.87 -7.12 -4.82
CA ALA A 601 -21.09 -8.55 -5.06
C ALA A 601 -20.80 -8.97 -6.52
N ASN A 602 -21.07 -8.11 -7.50
CA ASN A 602 -20.71 -8.36 -8.90
C ASN A 602 -19.24 -8.03 -9.19
N ARG A 603 -18.59 -7.16 -8.40
CA ARG A 603 -17.15 -6.91 -8.50
C ARG A 603 -16.34 -8.10 -8.03
N ALA A 604 -16.68 -8.68 -6.88
CA ALA A 604 -16.02 -9.89 -6.38
C ALA A 604 -16.08 -11.05 -7.41
N LYS A 605 -17.21 -11.20 -8.11
CA LYS A 605 -17.37 -12.20 -9.18
C LYS A 605 -16.55 -11.93 -10.45
N ASN A 606 -16.16 -10.68 -10.69
CA ASN A 606 -15.39 -10.28 -11.88
C ASN A 606 -13.88 -10.12 -11.59
N LEU A 607 -13.46 -10.29 -10.34
CA LEU A 607 -12.06 -10.20 -9.92
C LEU A 607 -11.26 -11.35 -10.53
N LEU A 608 -10.11 -11.04 -11.11
CA LEU A 608 -9.18 -12.00 -11.66
C LEU A 608 -8.23 -12.51 -10.57
N PRO A 609 -8.03 -13.84 -10.43
CA PRO A 609 -7.05 -14.38 -9.49
C PRO A 609 -5.64 -13.92 -9.85
N ILE A 610 -4.91 -13.38 -8.87
CA ILE A 610 -3.50 -13.05 -9.02
C ILE A 610 -2.68 -14.33 -8.88
N VAL A 611 -1.92 -14.68 -9.91
CA VAL A 611 -1.06 -15.88 -9.93
C VAL A 611 0.41 -15.55 -9.68
N ARG A 612 0.82 -14.29 -9.88
CA ARG A 612 2.13 -13.77 -9.48
C ARG A 612 1.99 -12.33 -9.03
N PHE A 613 2.51 -12.04 -7.84
CA PHE A 613 2.71 -10.69 -7.33
C PHE A 613 4.11 -10.63 -6.76
N GLU A 614 5.02 -9.91 -7.42
CA GLU A 614 6.43 -9.94 -7.03
C GLU A 614 7.10 -8.60 -7.34
N LYS A 615 7.88 -8.12 -6.37
CA LYS A 615 8.76 -6.97 -6.53
C LYS A 615 10.11 -7.44 -7.04
N LEU A 616 10.44 -7.13 -8.30
CA LEU A 616 11.67 -7.58 -8.97
C LEU A 616 12.90 -6.77 -8.53
N SER A 617 12.70 -5.50 -8.16
CA SER A 617 13.70 -4.58 -7.61
C SER A 617 13.01 -3.50 -6.77
N SER A 618 13.75 -2.54 -6.20
CA SER A 618 13.17 -1.42 -5.41
C SER A 618 12.06 -0.67 -6.15
N ASP A 619 12.17 -0.53 -7.47
CA ASP A 619 11.31 0.27 -8.36
C ASP A 619 10.45 -0.57 -9.32
N PHE A 620 10.65 -1.90 -9.44
CA PHE A 620 9.89 -2.77 -10.34
C PHE A 620 8.95 -3.72 -9.62
N LEU A 621 7.68 -3.71 -10.04
CA LEU A 621 6.64 -4.65 -9.62
C LEU A 621 6.06 -5.36 -10.85
N ILE A 622 5.97 -6.70 -10.79
CA ILE A 622 5.24 -7.53 -11.77
C ILE A 622 4.01 -8.14 -11.12
N VAL A 623 2.87 -8.03 -11.81
CA VAL A 623 1.62 -8.69 -11.41
C VAL A 623 1.06 -9.46 -12.59
N ILE A 624 0.76 -10.75 -12.42
CA ILE A 624 0.15 -11.62 -13.42
C ILE A 624 -1.18 -12.12 -12.87
N PHE A 625 -2.22 -12.01 -13.70
CA PHE A 625 -3.58 -12.46 -13.45
C PHE A 625 -3.91 -13.69 -14.32
N ALA A 626 -4.69 -14.61 -13.77
CA ALA A 626 -5.30 -15.70 -14.52
C ALA A 626 -6.55 -15.20 -15.27
N GLY A 627 -6.38 -14.85 -16.53
CA GLY A 627 -7.42 -14.38 -17.45
C GLY A 627 -7.01 -13.13 -18.22
N ASP A 628 -7.93 -12.62 -19.04
CA ASP A 628 -7.77 -11.35 -19.75
C ASP A 628 -8.18 -10.16 -18.87
N LEU A 629 -7.20 -9.33 -18.52
CA LEU A 629 -7.36 -8.08 -17.79
C LEU A 629 -8.06 -7.04 -18.69
N LYS A 630 -9.17 -6.49 -18.21
CA LYS A 630 -9.90 -5.39 -18.86
C LYS A 630 -9.94 -4.12 -18.03
N GLU A 631 -9.79 -4.23 -16.72
CA GLU A 631 -9.69 -3.08 -15.84
C GLU A 631 -8.71 -3.38 -14.71
N LEU A 632 -7.84 -2.43 -14.44
CA LEU A 632 -6.85 -2.47 -13.37
C LEU A 632 -7.19 -1.42 -12.33
N GLU A 633 -7.04 -1.81 -11.07
CA GLU A 633 -7.14 -0.91 -9.93
C GLU A 633 -5.88 -1.00 -9.08
N ILE A 634 -5.21 0.14 -8.88
CA ILE A 634 -4.05 0.26 -7.97
C ILE A 634 -4.48 1.17 -6.83
N HIS A 635 -4.34 0.70 -5.59
CA HIS A 635 -4.69 1.46 -4.40
C HIS A 635 -3.83 1.02 -3.22
N LEU A 636 -3.85 1.80 -2.14
CA LEU A 636 -3.32 1.35 -0.85
C LEU A 636 -4.40 0.54 -0.12
N PRO A 637 -4.02 -0.31 0.85
CA PRO A 637 -4.98 -1.03 1.68
C PRO A 637 -5.93 -0.02 2.31
N PRO A 638 -7.21 -0.37 2.50
CA PRO A 638 -8.17 0.50 3.18
C PRO A 638 -7.63 1.00 4.52
N GLN A 639 -6.77 0.22 5.19
CA GLN A 639 -6.08 0.57 6.43
C GLN A 639 -5.33 1.93 6.37
N SER A 640 -4.90 2.38 5.18
CA SER A 640 -4.29 3.70 4.96
C SER A 640 -5.30 4.83 4.67
N LEU A 641 -6.55 4.72 5.11
CA LEU A 641 -7.46 5.86 5.09
C LEU A 641 -6.94 6.90 6.07
N HIS A 642 -6.67 8.10 5.57
CA HIS A 642 -6.11 9.18 6.37
C HIS A 642 -7.14 10.28 6.59
N PHE A 643 -6.98 11.04 7.67
CA PHE A 643 -7.87 12.15 8.00
C PHE A 643 -7.26 13.43 7.46
N GLY A 644 -8.07 14.28 6.84
CA GLY A 644 -7.56 15.49 6.23
C GLY A 644 -8.65 16.38 5.64
N PHE A 645 -8.22 17.44 4.97
CA PHE A 645 -9.09 18.40 4.31
C PHE A 645 -8.69 18.65 2.85
N ASN A 646 -9.70 19.00 2.06
CA ASN A 646 -9.50 19.42 0.69
C ASN A 646 -8.91 20.85 0.69
N ARG A 647 -7.97 21.11 -0.22
CA ARG A 647 -7.33 22.41 -0.41
C ARG A 647 -7.76 23.02 -1.74
N ALA A 648 -8.17 24.29 -1.72
CA ALA A 648 -8.26 25.09 -2.95
C ALA A 648 -6.96 25.88 -3.14
N GLU A 649 -6.34 25.74 -4.31
CA GLU A 649 -5.15 26.51 -4.68
C GLU A 649 -5.52 27.98 -4.95
N SER A 650 -4.89 28.90 -4.21
CA SER A 650 -4.96 30.34 -4.48
C SER A 650 -3.66 30.80 -5.13
N LEU A 651 -3.78 31.55 -6.23
CA LEU A 651 -2.69 32.08 -7.06
C LEU A 651 -1.94 33.29 -6.46
N ALA A 652 -2.13 33.63 -5.19
CA ALA A 652 -1.53 34.83 -4.61
C ALA A 652 -0.02 34.66 -4.39
N ASP A 653 0.77 35.70 -4.70
CA ASP A 653 2.24 35.76 -4.67
C ASP A 653 2.88 35.60 -3.27
N ASN A 654 2.11 35.21 -2.26
CA ASN A 654 2.57 35.07 -0.88
C ASN A 654 2.21 33.67 -0.35
N PRO A 655 3.19 32.78 -0.09
CA PRO A 655 2.92 31.43 0.42
C PRO A 655 2.17 31.41 1.76
N LEU A 656 2.08 32.55 2.45
CA LEU A 656 1.35 32.73 3.71
C LEU A 656 -0.10 33.27 3.53
N LYS A 657 -0.58 33.53 2.30
CA LYS A 657 -1.97 33.97 1.98
C LYS A 657 -2.53 33.13 0.83
N LYS A 658 -3.61 32.35 0.87
CA LYS A 658 -4.53 31.81 1.88
C LYS A 658 -4.96 30.49 1.23
N THR A 659 -4.41 29.36 1.64
CA THR A 659 -5.00 28.06 1.29
C THR A 659 -6.34 27.99 2.02
N THR A 660 -7.44 27.98 1.27
CA THR A 660 -8.76 27.78 1.87
C THR A 660 -8.99 26.28 1.95
N PHE A 661 -8.87 25.74 3.17
CA PHE A 661 -9.28 24.39 3.48
C PHE A 661 -10.81 24.31 3.51
N PHE A 662 -11.35 23.26 2.92
CA PHE A 662 -12.77 22.94 2.92
C PHE A 662 -12.96 21.42 3.00
N LYS A 663 -14.17 21.00 3.32
CA LYS A 663 -14.54 19.58 3.26
C LYS A 663 -15.77 19.41 2.38
N GLU A 664 -15.68 18.47 1.44
CA GLU A 664 -16.85 17.94 0.75
C GLU A 664 -17.45 16.83 1.62
N LEU A 665 -18.69 17.01 2.05
CA LEU A 665 -19.31 16.09 2.99
C LEU A 665 -19.74 14.79 2.30
N LYS A 666 -19.74 13.70 3.05
CA LYS A 666 -20.06 12.35 2.57
C LYS A 666 -21.43 11.92 3.05
N SER A 667 -22.03 10.94 2.38
CA SER A 667 -23.20 10.26 2.93
C SER A 667 -22.74 9.35 4.06
N LEU A 668 -23.31 9.51 5.26
CA LEU A 668 -23.03 8.63 6.40
C LEU A 668 -23.53 7.20 6.18
N LYS A 669 -24.36 6.95 5.15
CA LYS A 669 -24.89 5.63 4.83
C LYS A 669 -23.89 4.79 4.03
N ASP A 670 -23.34 5.37 2.97
CA ASP A 670 -22.56 4.65 1.96
C ASP A 670 -21.14 5.24 1.74
N GLY A 671 -20.76 6.29 2.49
CA GLY A 671 -19.44 6.94 2.40
C GLY A 671 -19.19 7.73 1.10
N THR A 672 -20.21 7.92 0.27
CA THR A 672 -20.08 8.60 -1.03
C THR A 672 -20.07 10.13 -0.87
N GLU A 673 -19.13 10.80 -1.54
CA GLU A 673 -19.05 12.27 -1.54
C GLU A 673 -20.29 12.90 -2.19
N GLN A 674 -20.94 13.81 -1.46
CA GLN A 674 -22.10 14.55 -1.93
C GLN A 674 -21.65 15.83 -2.63
N ARG A 675 -21.51 15.76 -3.97
CA ARG A 675 -21.05 16.89 -4.79
C ARG A 675 -21.89 18.15 -4.53
N GLY A 676 -21.20 19.23 -4.14
CA GLY A 676 -21.81 20.54 -3.88
C GLY A 676 -22.18 20.82 -2.43
N VAL A 677 -22.11 19.83 -1.53
CA VAL A 677 -22.25 20.03 -0.09
C VAL A 677 -20.88 20.29 0.52
N VAL A 678 -20.47 21.55 0.50
CA VAL A 678 -19.15 21.99 0.98
C VAL A 678 -19.28 22.67 2.33
N GLN A 679 -18.52 22.20 3.31
CA GLN A 679 -18.37 22.83 4.62
C GLN A 679 -17.02 23.52 4.71
N LYS A 680 -17.01 24.76 5.20
CA LYS A 680 -15.77 25.49 5.49
C LYS A 680 -15.16 25.00 6.80
N ILE A 681 -13.82 24.96 6.87
CA ILE A 681 -13.12 24.58 8.10
C ILE A 681 -12.99 25.77 9.05
N GLU A 682 -13.39 25.55 10.29
CA GLU A 682 -13.18 26.49 11.40
C GLU A 682 -11.93 26.13 12.20
N TRP A 683 -11.26 27.19 12.64
CA TRP A 683 -9.98 27.11 13.33
C TRP A 683 -10.12 27.68 14.73
N HIS A 684 -9.64 26.95 15.73
CA HIS A 684 -9.44 27.54 17.06
C HIS A 684 -8.32 28.59 17.01
N ASP A 685 -7.25 28.25 16.30
CA ASP A 685 -6.17 29.18 15.95
C ASP A 685 -5.80 28.95 14.49
N LYS A 686 -5.94 29.99 13.67
CA LYS A 686 -5.72 29.91 12.24
C LYS A 686 -4.24 29.94 11.88
N ASP A 687 -3.40 30.60 12.67
CA ASP A 687 -1.98 30.74 12.40
C ASP A 687 -1.22 29.46 12.80
N LEU A 688 -1.73 28.77 13.81
CA LEU A 688 -1.24 27.45 14.25
C LEU A 688 -1.94 26.26 13.57
N LEU A 689 -2.92 26.51 12.68
CA LEU A 689 -3.73 25.51 11.97
C LEU A 689 -4.36 24.47 12.92
N ILE A 690 -5.01 24.95 13.97
CA ILE A 690 -5.69 24.11 14.97
C ILE A 690 -7.17 24.00 14.61
N PHE A 691 -7.56 22.82 14.14
CA PHE A 691 -8.92 22.45 13.81
C PHE A 691 -9.81 22.45 15.06
N ASN A 692 -11.04 22.94 14.92
CA ASN A 692 -12.06 22.93 15.98
C ASN A 692 -13.20 21.96 15.62
N PRO A 693 -13.13 20.69 16.05
CA PRO A 693 -14.16 19.68 15.79
C PRO A 693 -15.56 20.07 16.28
N SER A 694 -15.66 20.60 17.51
CA SER A 694 -16.95 20.92 18.11
C SER A 694 -17.70 22.02 17.36
N GLU A 695 -17.00 23.09 16.96
CA GLU A 695 -17.62 24.16 16.16
C GLU A 695 -17.93 23.69 14.73
N PHE A 696 -17.07 22.88 14.13
CA PHE A 696 -17.33 22.28 12.82
C PHE A 696 -18.65 21.50 12.79
N VAL A 697 -18.94 20.72 13.85
CA VAL A 697 -20.19 19.99 14.01
C VAL A 697 -21.38 20.92 14.26
N LYS A 698 -21.24 21.95 15.11
CA LYS A 698 -22.33 22.91 15.41
C LYS A 698 -22.81 23.68 14.18
N GLN A 699 -21.93 23.94 13.21
CA GLN A 699 -22.28 24.65 11.98
C GLN A 699 -23.12 23.81 10.99
N MET A 700 -23.23 22.50 11.19
CA MET A 700 -24.04 21.65 10.32
C MET A 700 -25.53 21.99 10.49
N THR A 701 -26.14 22.58 9.46
CA THR A 701 -27.57 22.91 9.49
C THR A 701 -28.40 21.64 9.34
N LYS A 702 -29.69 21.71 9.69
CA LYS A 702 -30.63 20.60 9.46
C LYS A 702 -30.69 20.15 7.99
N GLU A 703 -30.46 21.07 7.05
CA GLU A 703 -30.40 20.78 5.63
C GLU A 703 -29.12 20.02 5.27
N THR A 704 -27.97 20.43 5.83
CA THR A 704 -26.69 19.73 5.65
C THR A 704 -26.75 18.32 6.24
N LEU A 705 -27.31 18.16 7.45
CA LEU A 705 -27.49 16.86 8.10
C LEU A 705 -28.42 15.93 7.29
N LYS A 706 -29.48 16.48 6.70
CA LYS A 706 -30.37 15.72 5.81
C LYS A 706 -29.65 15.30 4.52
N ALA A 707 -28.81 16.16 3.96
CA ALA A 707 -28.03 15.86 2.74
C ALA A 707 -27.04 14.71 2.95
N ILE A 708 -26.43 14.61 4.13
CA ILE A 708 -25.53 13.50 4.49
C ILE A 708 -26.26 12.24 5.00
N SER A 709 -27.59 12.20 4.90
CA SER A 709 -28.43 11.09 5.39
C SER A 709 -28.37 10.85 6.91
N HIS A 710 -28.05 11.87 7.70
CA HIS A 710 -28.11 11.80 9.16
C HIS A 710 -29.54 12.05 9.66
N THR A 711 -30.09 11.09 10.40
CA THR A 711 -31.42 11.17 11.03
C THR A 711 -31.37 11.30 12.55
N GLY A 712 -30.17 11.26 13.13
CA GLY A 712 -29.95 11.35 14.57
C GLY A 712 -30.02 12.78 15.11
N ASN A 713 -30.27 12.89 16.42
CA ASN A 713 -30.24 14.18 17.13
C ASN A 713 -28.84 14.58 17.60
N LEU A 714 -27.87 13.65 17.63
CA LEU A 714 -26.53 13.87 18.16
C LEU A 714 -25.46 13.37 17.17
N PHE A 715 -24.58 14.27 16.78
CA PHE A 715 -23.38 13.94 16.01
C PHE A 715 -22.31 13.39 16.95
N GLN A 716 -21.66 12.30 16.56
CA GLN A 716 -20.72 11.55 17.40
C GLN A 716 -19.39 11.38 16.64
N SER A 717 -18.38 10.83 17.31
CA SER A 717 -17.04 10.67 16.73
C SER A 717 -17.00 9.77 15.51
N ASN A 718 -17.81 8.71 15.47
CA ASN A 718 -17.92 7.85 14.30
C ASN A 718 -18.39 8.59 13.03
N HIS A 719 -19.36 9.51 13.18
CA HIS A 719 -19.83 10.34 12.08
C HIS A 719 -18.74 11.32 11.63
N LEU A 720 -18.04 11.95 12.57
CA LEU A 720 -16.93 12.85 12.24
C LEU A 720 -15.80 12.11 11.52
N ALA A 721 -15.49 10.89 11.94
CA ALA A 721 -14.48 10.05 11.31
C ALA A 721 -14.80 9.82 9.83
N VAL A 722 -16.03 9.39 9.51
CA VAL A 722 -16.48 9.18 8.12
C VAL A 722 -16.31 10.45 7.28
N GLU A 723 -16.68 11.60 7.83
CA GLU A 723 -16.53 12.87 7.13
C GLU A 723 -15.06 13.21 6.86
N LEU A 724 -14.22 13.16 7.90
CA LEU A 724 -12.81 13.57 7.85
C LEU A 724 -11.92 12.64 7.01
N ILE A 725 -12.32 11.38 6.80
CA ILE A 725 -11.61 10.45 5.92
C ILE A 725 -11.42 11.09 4.55
N GLU A 726 -10.17 11.08 4.10
CA GLU A 726 -9.83 11.25 2.70
C GLU A 726 -9.74 9.87 2.06
N GLY A 727 -10.38 9.73 0.90
CA GLY A 727 -10.29 8.48 0.14
C GLY A 727 -8.83 8.20 -0.18
N VAL A 728 -8.42 6.94 0.01
CA VAL A 728 -7.13 6.48 -0.51
C VAL A 728 -7.09 6.76 -2.01
N PRO A 729 -6.05 7.41 -2.54
CA PRO A 729 -5.95 7.63 -3.97
C PRO A 729 -6.03 6.28 -4.67
N ARG A 730 -6.88 6.17 -5.67
CA ARG A 730 -7.11 4.93 -6.39
C ARG A 730 -6.92 5.20 -7.87
N LEU A 731 -5.96 4.51 -8.47
CA LEU A 731 -5.83 4.51 -9.91
C LEU A 731 -6.78 3.47 -10.48
N ARG A 732 -7.66 3.90 -11.38
CA ARG A 732 -8.42 2.98 -12.23
C ARG A 732 -7.98 3.16 -13.67
N VAL A 733 -7.60 2.06 -14.31
CA VAL A 733 -7.23 2.05 -15.74
C VAL A 733 -8.11 1.02 -16.43
N THR A 734 -8.95 1.48 -17.35
CA THR A 734 -9.74 0.62 -18.21
C THR A 734 -8.99 0.39 -19.53
N LEU A 735 -8.80 -0.87 -19.88
CA LEU A 735 -8.22 -1.29 -21.15
C LEU A 735 -9.35 -1.42 -22.18
N LEU A 736 -9.24 -0.66 -23.27
CA LEU A 736 -10.18 -0.73 -24.40
C LEU A 736 -9.93 -2.00 -25.23
#